data_AF-A0A7J6ED58-F1
#
_entry.id   AF-A0A7J6ED58-F1
#
_cell.length_a   1.000
_cell.length_b   1.000
_cell.length_c   1.000
_cell.angle_alpha   90.00
_cell.angle_beta   90.00
_cell.angle_gamma   90.00
#
_symmetry.space_group_name_H-M   'P 1'
#
loop_
_entity.id
_entity.type
_entity.pdbx_description
1 polymer ?
#
loop_
_entity_poly.entity_id
_entity_poly.type
_entity_poly.pdbx_seq_one_letter_code
_entity_poly.pdbx_strand_id
1 'polypeptide(L)'
;MEINALAREALVNAGGIIESSFSPRKYANELCADAYDKQWRFDQQALPADLIKRGMAVEDSSAPHGLKLTIEDYPFANDGLALWDIIKQWVTDYVNYYYPEQTLIESDLELQSWWTEIRTVGHGDKKDEPWWPLLKTPNDLIGIVTTIVWVTSGHHAAVNFGQYTYAGYFPNRPTIARTNMPTEDASEEVLEKFWAKPEEALMQCFPSQIQATTVMAVLDILSNHSPDEEYLGENIEPSWEENDVIKAAFERFNGRLKELEGIIDERNTNKNLRNRCGVGVVPYQLLKPFSEPGVTSKGANPKTLGQLVKFVASMIIVFLTATVDTMKHSWGKIQVSFHGNKFNIAWRVMKEMINLRKQHYRVIETGLEKETIKGYAHRIIGGRDNIGGVKYEADFDVSIDDFGMVGAILVENEHHKEMFINNIVLHGFPNGSINVTCNSWVHSKFDNPQKRVFFTNKLREEDLKNVKGNGEGERKRFERIYDYDVYNDLGNPDKSHDLKRPVLGGKERPYPRRCRTGRPRTKTDPVSEQNSASVYVPRDEAFSEIKQITFSANTVYSGLHALVPSLQTALLNPSLGFPYFRAIDSLFDDGLKLPPTKIEQGILRNVLPRLIKTVKDANDALQFEIPDTLDRDKFFWFRDEEFGRQTLAGLNPCCIQLVKEWPLKSKLDPEIYGPAESAITAELIEREIKGFMTIDEAINEKKLFILDYHDLLLPYVKKVREIEGTTLYGSRTLFFLTLDGTLRPLAIELTRPPMDGKPQWKEVFTPSWHATAVWLWRFAKAHVLAHDSGYHQLVSH
;
A
#
# COMPACT_ATOMS: atom_id res chain seq x y z
N MET A 1 -9.82 -0.62 -5.48
CA MET A 1 -8.82 -1.56 -6.07
C MET A 1 -7.98 -0.91 -7.19
N GLU A 2 -8.41 0.21 -7.80
CA GLU A 2 -7.76 0.89 -8.94
C GLU A 2 -6.21 0.95 -8.90
N ILE A 3 -5.59 1.38 -7.79
CA ILE A 3 -4.13 1.58 -7.75
C ILE A 3 -3.33 0.29 -8.03
N ASN A 4 -3.86 -0.89 -7.63
CA ASN A 4 -3.23 -2.18 -7.92
C ASN A 4 -3.44 -2.63 -9.37
N ALA A 5 -4.40 -2.05 -10.10
CA ALA A 5 -4.57 -2.25 -11.54
C ALA A 5 -3.60 -1.35 -12.32
N LEU A 6 -3.53 -0.06 -11.97
CA LEU A 6 -2.58 0.91 -12.51
C LEU A 6 -1.12 0.49 -12.27
N ALA A 7 -0.80 -0.09 -11.11
CA ALA A 7 0.52 -0.64 -10.83
C ALA A 7 0.89 -1.79 -11.78
N ARG A 8 -0.04 -2.69 -12.11
CA ARG A 8 0.17 -3.78 -13.10
C ARG A 8 0.20 -3.28 -14.54
N GLU A 9 -0.18 -2.02 -14.80
CA GLU A 9 -0.14 -1.41 -16.13
C GLU A 9 1.21 -0.72 -16.43
N ALA A 10 1.83 -0.03 -15.44
CA ALA A 10 3.04 0.76 -15.66
C ALA A 10 4.16 0.68 -14.59
N LEU A 11 3.88 0.15 -13.39
CA LEU A 11 4.85 0.14 -12.27
C LEU A 11 5.63 -1.18 -12.20
N VAL A 12 4.92 -2.30 -12.07
CA VAL A 12 5.49 -3.65 -11.82
C VAL A 12 5.44 -4.59 -13.02
N ASN A 13 5.00 -4.11 -14.18
CA ASN A 13 4.95 -4.88 -15.43
C ASN A 13 6.32 -5.05 -16.10
N ALA A 14 6.38 -5.92 -17.11
CA ALA A 14 7.57 -6.15 -17.92
C ALA A 14 8.07 -4.86 -18.62
N GLY A 15 9.23 -4.37 -18.20
CA GLY A 15 9.81 -3.09 -18.64
C GLY A 15 9.22 -1.84 -17.96
N GLY A 16 8.39 -2.00 -16.92
CA GLY A 16 7.82 -0.92 -16.12
C GLY A 16 8.85 -0.19 -15.25
N ILE A 17 8.38 0.79 -14.47
CA ILE A 17 9.23 1.66 -13.63
C ILE A 17 10.13 0.86 -12.67
N ILE A 18 9.62 -0.19 -12.02
CA ILE A 18 10.40 -1.00 -11.08
C ILE A 18 11.50 -1.77 -11.81
N GLU A 19 11.18 -2.52 -12.87
CA GLU A 19 12.19 -3.29 -13.61
C GLU A 19 13.25 -2.39 -14.29
N SER A 20 12.86 -1.17 -14.69
CA SER A 20 13.76 -0.21 -15.34
C SER A 20 14.63 0.60 -14.37
N SER A 21 14.29 0.66 -13.08
CA SER A 21 14.95 1.56 -12.11
C SER A 21 15.45 0.92 -10.80
N PHE A 22 15.19 -0.37 -10.56
CA PHE A 22 15.62 -1.09 -9.35
C PHE A 22 16.60 -2.24 -9.65
N SER A 23 17.51 -2.53 -8.70
CA SER A 23 18.57 -3.55 -8.85
C SER A 23 18.09 -4.93 -9.33
N PRO A 24 16.96 -5.51 -8.87
CA PRO A 24 16.48 -6.82 -9.34
C PRO A 24 16.04 -6.90 -10.81
N ARG A 25 15.85 -5.78 -11.50
CA ARG A 25 15.41 -5.70 -12.92
C ARG A 25 14.18 -6.60 -13.19
N LYS A 26 14.20 -7.36 -14.28
CA LYS A 26 13.16 -8.32 -14.72
C LYS A 26 12.83 -9.44 -13.73
N TYR A 27 13.60 -9.60 -12.65
CA TYR A 27 13.38 -10.60 -11.61
C TYR A 27 12.69 -10.02 -10.36
N ALA A 28 12.36 -8.72 -10.35
CA ALA A 28 11.72 -8.04 -9.21
C ALA A 28 10.46 -8.75 -8.70
N ASN A 29 9.56 -9.13 -9.61
CA ASN A 29 8.32 -9.84 -9.26
C ASN A 29 8.57 -11.30 -8.84
N GLU A 30 9.64 -11.94 -9.33
CA GLU A 30 10.04 -13.28 -8.85
C GLU A 30 10.52 -13.22 -7.39
N LEU A 31 11.35 -12.23 -7.05
CA LEU A 31 11.84 -11.96 -5.71
C LEU A 31 10.69 -11.67 -4.73
N CYS A 32 9.69 -10.90 -5.18
CA CYS A 32 8.45 -10.65 -4.43
C CYS A 32 7.69 -11.96 -4.13
N ALA A 33 7.54 -12.86 -5.11
CA ALA A 33 6.91 -14.16 -4.90
C ALA A 33 7.72 -15.06 -3.94
N ASP A 34 9.05 -15.07 -4.06
CA ASP A 34 9.95 -15.77 -3.13
C ASP A 34 9.85 -15.22 -1.69
N ALA A 35 9.64 -13.92 -1.52
CA ALA A 35 9.44 -13.28 -0.22
C ALA A 35 8.06 -13.60 0.37
N TYR A 36 6.98 -13.53 -0.43
CA TYR A 36 5.66 -14.01 -0.03
C TYR A 36 5.68 -15.51 0.34
N ASP A 37 6.46 -16.31 -0.38
CA ASP A 37 6.60 -17.73 -0.06
C ASP A 37 7.30 -17.95 1.28
N LYS A 38 8.49 -17.36 1.46
CA LYS A 38 9.39 -17.71 2.57
C LYS A 38 9.18 -16.89 3.85
N GLN A 39 8.54 -15.72 3.77
CA GLN A 39 8.55 -14.71 4.86
C GLN A 39 7.16 -14.24 5.31
N TRP A 40 6.16 -14.21 4.41
CA TRP A 40 4.82 -13.68 4.71
C TRP A 40 3.94 -14.69 5.45
N ARG A 41 3.30 -14.22 6.52
CA ARG A 41 2.28 -14.95 7.31
C ARG A 41 1.28 -13.96 7.90
N PHE A 42 -0.01 -14.27 7.85
CA PHE A 42 -1.08 -13.38 8.33
C PHE A 42 -0.96 -13.08 9.83
N ASP A 43 -0.70 -14.10 10.66
CA ASP A 43 -0.56 -13.98 12.11
C ASP A 43 0.57 -13.03 12.54
N GLN A 44 1.55 -12.85 11.67
CA GLN A 44 2.72 -11.99 11.87
C GLN A 44 2.60 -10.63 11.14
N GLN A 45 1.44 -10.28 10.59
CA GLN A 45 1.17 -8.92 10.11
C GLN A 45 0.61 -8.00 11.22
N ALA A 46 0.22 -8.57 12.36
CA ALA A 46 -0.12 -7.83 13.57
C ALA A 46 1.14 -7.21 14.17
N LEU A 47 1.17 -5.88 14.40
CA LEU A 47 2.37 -5.19 14.87
C LEU A 47 2.99 -5.80 16.15
N PRO A 48 2.22 -6.19 17.19
CA PRO A 48 2.77 -6.89 18.34
C PRO A 48 3.52 -8.19 17.98
N ALA A 49 2.95 -8.99 17.09
CA ALA A 49 3.50 -10.27 16.66
C ALA A 49 4.75 -10.09 15.78
N ASP A 50 4.76 -9.08 14.90
CA ASP A 50 5.95 -8.70 14.12
C ASP A 50 7.11 -8.24 15.04
N LEU A 51 6.85 -7.35 15.99
CA LEU A 51 7.87 -6.87 16.92
C LEU A 51 8.48 -8.02 17.74
N ILE A 52 7.66 -8.96 18.22
CA ILE A 52 8.14 -10.18 18.90
C ILE A 52 8.92 -11.09 17.93
N LYS A 53 8.40 -11.35 16.72
CA LYS A 53 9.05 -12.16 15.66
C LYS A 53 10.46 -11.64 15.38
N ARG A 54 10.61 -10.33 15.17
CA ARG A 54 11.91 -9.68 14.91
C ARG A 54 12.77 -9.53 16.16
N GLY A 55 12.24 -9.78 17.37
CA GLY A 55 12.95 -9.61 18.64
C GLY A 55 13.07 -8.17 19.13
N MET A 56 12.29 -7.27 18.52
CA MET A 56 12.21 -5.84 18.85
C MET A 56 11.29 -5.56 20.04
N ALA A 57 10.53 -6.56 20.51
CA ALA A 57 9.76 -6.52 21.74
C ALA A 57 9.72 -7.88 22.44
N VAL A 58 9.31 -7.88 23.71
CA VAL A 58 8.84 -9.06 24.47
C VAL A 58 7.51 -8.73 25.16
N GLU A 59 6.73 -9.76 25.48
CA GLU A 59 5.50 -9.59 26.27
C GLU A 59 5.84 -9.15 27.70
N ASP A 60 5.15 -8.10 28.17
CA ASP A 60 5.26 -7.58 29.52
C ASP A 60 3.92 -6.92 29.89
N SER A 61 3.11 -7.60 30.71
CA SER A 61 1.80 -7.11 31.14
C SER A 61 1.84 -5.87 32.03
N SER A 62 3.01 -5.42 32.47
CA SER A 62 3.21 -4.16 33.19
C SER A 62 3.63 -3.00 32.28
N ALA A 63 4.08 -3.29 31.06
CA ALA A 63 4.48 -2.30 30.07
C ALA A 63 3.28 -1.71 29.30
N PRO A 64 3.38 -0.48 28.77
CA PRO A 64 2.42 0.04 27.81
C PRO A 64 2.18 -0.93 26.66
N HIS A 65 0.93 -1.04 26.20
CA HIS A 65 0.53 -1.93 25.09
C HIS A 65 0.77 -3.44 25.36
N GLY A 66 1.12 -3.82 26.59
CA GLY A 66 1.47 -5.19 26.96
C GLY A 66 2.83 -5.67 26.44
N LEU A 67 3.67 -4.76 25.93
CA LEU A 67 4.97 -5.06 25.32
C LEU A 67 6.09 -4.19 25.87
N LYS A 68 7.18 -4.82 26.27
CA LYS A 68 8.45 -4.12 26.50
C LYS A 68 9.29 -4.15 25.22
N LEU A 69 9.54 -2.97 24.64
CA LEU A 69 10.43 -2.83 23.48
C LEU A 69 11.90 -3.14 23.86
N THR A 70 12.63 -3.73 22.92
CA THR A 70 14.08 -3.99 23.03
C THR A 70 14.91 -2.74 22.73
N ILE A 71 14.38 -1.82 21.91
CA ILE A 71 14.89 -0.45 21.74
C ILE A 71 13.80 0.50 22.23
N GLU A 72 14.05 1.21 23.33
CA GLU A 72 13.04 2.04 24.00
C GLU A 72 12.54 3.18 23.10
N ASP A 73 13.44 3.91 22.44
CA ASP A 73 13.10 4.92 21.43
C ASP A 73 13.13 4.34 20.01
N TYR A 74 12.19 3.45 19.70
CA TYR A 74 11.91 2.96 18.35
C TYR A 74 10.65 3.68 17.82
N PRO A 75 10.76 4.72 16.96
CA PRO A 75 9.62 5.61 16.69
C PRO A 75 8.45 4.93 15.98
N PHE A 76 8.71 4.09 14.96
CA PHE A 76 7.68 3.28 14.30
C PHE A 76 6.94 2.35 15.28
N ALA A 77 7.66 1.66 16.16
CA ALA A 77 7.04 0.75 17.13
C ALA A 77 6.23 1.49 18.20
N ASN A 78 6.78 2.57 18.76
CA ASN A 78 6.11 3.36 19.80
C ASN A 78 4.81 4.01 19.31
N ASP A 79 4.82 4.60 18.12
CA ASP A 79 3.63 5.25 17.54
C ASP A 79 2.66 4.20 17.00
N GLY A 80 3.20 3.14 16.38
CA GLY A 80 2.43 2.04 15.83
C GLY A 80 1.65 1.26 16.89
N LEU A 81 2.24 0.99 18.06
CA LEU A 81 1.55 0.31 19.16
C LEU A 81 0.43 1.17 19.77
N ALA A 82 0.65 2.48 19.88
CA ALA A 82 -0.39 3.40 20.31
C ALA A 82 -1.56 3.46 19.30
N LEU A 83 -1.26 3.52 18.00
CA LEU A 83 -2.28 3.44 16.94
C LEU A 83 -2.98 2.08 16.91
N TRP A 84 -2.24 0.98 17.08
CA TRP A 84 -2.76 -0.39 17.16
C TRP A 84 -3.77 -0.55 18.30
N ASP A 85 -3.49 -0.04 19.50
CA ASP A 85 -4.43 -0.09 20.63
C ASP A 85 -5.67 0.81 20.46
N ILE A 86 -5.59 1.82 19.58
CA ILE A 86 -6.75 2.67 19.22
C ILE A 86 -7.63 1.92 18.21
N ILE A 87 -7.03 1.33 17.17
CA ILE A 87 -7.71 0.45 16.21
C ILE A 87 -8.34 -0.76 16.93
N LYS A 88 -7.57 -1.46 17.77
CA LYS A 88 -8.01 -2.64 18.49
C LYS A 88 -9.17 -2.34 19.43
N GLN A 89 -9.17 -1.18 20.12
CA GLN A 89 -10.31 -0.79 20.95
C GLN A 89 -11.57 -0.55 20.12
N TRP A 90 -11.47 0.18 19.00
CA TRP A 90 -12.60 0.39 18.09
C TRP A 90 -13.15 -0.93 17.55
N VAL A 91 -12.28 -1.82 17.08
CA VAL A 91 -12.68 -3.15 16.59
C VAL A 91 -13.27 -4.01 17.73
N THR A 92 -12.78 -3.88 18.96
CA THR A 92 -13.32 -4.59 20.15
C THR A 92 -14.71 -4.09 20.53
N ASP A 93 -14.90 -2.76 20.61
CA ASP A 93 -16.18 -2.13 20.89
C ASP A 93 -17.21 -2.51 19.81
N TYR A 94 -16.80 -2.51 18.55
CA TYR A 94 -17.64 -2.87 17.40
C TYR A 94 -18.01 -4.36 17.41
N VAL A 95 -17.02 -5.27 17.47
CA VAL A 95 -17.27 -6.72 17.41
C VAL A 95 -18.07 -7.20 18.62
N ASN A 96 -17.79 -6.74 19.83
CA ASN A 96 -18.51 -7.21 21.02
C ASN A 96 -19.97 -6.72 21.09
N TYR A 97 -20.34 -5.66 20.37
CA TYR A 97 -21.73 -5.21 20.28
C TYR A 97 -22.59 -6.18 19.46
N TYR A 98 -22.06 -6.71 18.35
CA TYR A 98 -22.81 -7.56 17.43
C TYR A 98 -22.55 -9.07 17.62
N TYR A 99 -21.35 -9.44 18.06
CA TYR A 99 -20.94 -10.81 18.37
C TYR A 99 -20.44 -10.94 19.82
N PRO A 100 -21.28 -10.73 20.86
CA PRO A 100 -20.90 -10.96 22.25
C PRO A 100 -20.61 -12.43 22.59
N GLU A 101 -21.01 -13.39 21.75
CA GLU A 101 -20.89 -14.83 21.99
C GLU A 101 -20.26 -15.57 20.79
N GLN A 102 -19.53 -16.66 21.09
CA GLN A 102 -18.92 -17.57 20.10
C GLN A 102 -19.95 -18.15 19.12
N THR A 103 -21.14 -18.47 19.61
CA THR A 103 -22.28 -19.02 18.84
C THR A 103 -22.67 -18.15 17.66
N LEU A 104 -22.58 -16.82 17.81
CA LEU A 104 -22.94 -15.87 16.76
C LEU A 104 -21.88 -15.86 15.64
N ILE A 105 -20.58 -15.91 15.99
CA ILE A 105 -19.48 -16.05 15.03
C ILE A 105 -19.56 -17.39 14.26
N GLU A 106 -19.82 -18.49 14.96
CA GLU A 106 -19.89 -19.84 14.35
C GLU A 106 -21.16 -20.07 13.50
N SER A 107 -22.24 -19.32 13.77
CA SER A 107 -23.50 -19.42 13.01
C SER A 107 -23.62 -18.47 11.81
N ASP A 108 -22.78 -17.42 11.74
CA ASP A 108 -22.79 -16.46 10.64
C ASP A 108 -22.13 -17.04 9.38
N LEU A 109 -22.97 -17.50 8.45
CA LEU A 109 -22.53 -18.11 7.20
C LEU A 109 -21.89 -17.12 6.22
N GLU A 110 -22.20 -15.81 6.28
CA GLU A 110 -21.48 -14.82 5.45
C GLU A 110 -20.07 -14.63 5.99
N LEU A 111 -19.91 -14.47 7.31
CA LEU A 111 -18.64 -14.29 8.01
C LEU A 111 -17.69 -15.49 7.83
N GLN A 112 -18.20 -16.71 8.04
CA GLN A 112 -17.43 -17.93 7.82
C GLN A 112 -17.02 -18.13 6.36
N SER A 113 -17.90 -17.75 5.41
CA SER A 113 -17.60 -17.83 3.97
C SER A 113 -16.52 -16.82 3.56
N TRP A 114 -16.61 -15.57 4.01
CA TRP A 114 -15.64 -14.51 3.71
C TRP A 114 -14.21 -14.90 4.11
N TRP A 115 -14.02 -15.33 5.35
CA TRP A 115 -12.70 -15.71 5.84
C TRP A 115 -12.17 -16.98 5.16
N THR A 116 -13.06 -17.93 4.87
CA THR A 116 -12.73 -19.13 4.08
C THR A 116 -12.30 -18.76 2.65
N GLU A 117 -12.95 -17.79 2.01
CA GLU A 117 -12.64 -17.35 0.65
C GLU A 117 -11.32 -16.56 0.58
N ILE A 118 -11.04 -15.70 1.57
CA ILE A 118 -9.73 -15.06 1.74
C ILE A 118 -8.62 -16.12 1.86
N ARG A 119 -8.78 -17.11 2.74
CA ARG A 119 -7.75 -18.13 2.98
C ARG A 119 -7.59 -19.10 1.80
N THR A 120 -8.70 -19.62 1.26
CA THR A 120 -8.66 -20.73 0.30
C THR A 120 -8.60 -20.28 -1.16
N VAL A 121 -9.00 -19.06 -1.48
CA VAL A 121 -8.92 -18.49 -2.83
C VAL A 121 -7.93 -17.33 -2.87
N GLY A 122 -8.17 -16.25 -2.11
CA GLY A 122 -7.34 -15.03 -2.12
C GLY A 122 -5.85 -15.29 -1.84
N HIS A 123 -5.57 -16.09 -0.81
CA HIS A 123 -4.24 -16.60 -0.44
C HIS A 123 -4.11 -18.12 -0.65
N GLY A 124 -4.82 -18.67 -1.64
CA GLY A 124 -5.04 -20.12 -1.81
C GLY A 124 -3.79 -21.02 -1.86
N ASP A 125 -2.63 -20.48 -2.21
CA ASP A 125 -1.35 -21.23 -2.19
C ASP A 125 -0.83 -21.49 -0.77
N LYS A 126 -1.28 -20.69 0.22
CA LYS A 126 -0.96 -20.82 1.65
C LYS A 126 -2.16 -21.29 2.50
N LYS A 127 -3.26 -21.74 1.89
CA LYS A 127 -4.51 -22.05 2.60
C LYS A 127 -4.40 -23.13 3.68
N ASP A 128 -3.43 -24.03 3.56
CA ASP A 128 -3.23 -25.20 4.41
C ASP A 128 -2.25 -24.93 5.58
N GLU A 129 -1.73 -23.70 5.67
CA GLU A 129 -0.77 -23.28 6.70
C GLU A 129 -1.39 -23.29 8.11
N PRO A 130 -0.67 -23.79 9.14
CA PRO A 130 -1.24 -24.00 10.47
C PRO A 130 -1.44 -22.73 11.30
N TRP A 131 -0.94 -21.57 10.83
CA TRP A 131 -0.99 -20.30 11.56
C TRP A 131 -2.18 -19.41 11.19
N TRP A 132 -3.07 -19.82 10.27
CA TRP A 132 -4.29 -19.07 9.99
C TRP A 132 -5.25 -19.07 11.20
N PRO A 133 -5.69 -17.89 11.68
CA PRO A 133 -6.78 -17.79 12.65
C PRO A 133 -8.02 -18.62 12.25
N LEU A 134 -8.67 -19.24 13.24
CA LEU A 134 -9.77 -20.18 12.98
C LEU A 134 -11.14 -19.51 12.79
N LEU A 135 -11.28 -18.25 13.21
CA LEU A 135 -12.53 -17.48 13.24
C LEU A 135 -13.69 -18.23 13.91
N LYS A 136 -13.56 -18.52 15.21
CA LYS A 136 -14.62 -19.14 16.01
C LYS A 136 -15.14 -18.22 17.10
N THR A 137 -14.26 -17.46 17.72
CA THR A 137 -14.55 -16.59 18.85
C THR A 137 -14.59 -15.11 18.43
N PRO A 138 -15.23 -14.22 19.22
CA PRO A 138 -15.14 -12.78 19.00
C PRO A 138 -13.69 -12.28 19.02
N ASN A 139 -12.83 -12.88 19.85
CA ASN A 139 -11.39 -12.57 19.89
C ASN A 139 -10.66 -12.92 18.60
N ASP A 140 -11.02 -14.02 17.91
CA ASP A 140 -10.47 -14.33 16.57
C ASP A 140 -10.83 -13.22 15.58
N LEU A 141 -12.11 -12.81 15.55
CA LEU A 141 -12.57 -11.75 14.66
C LEU A 141 -11.91 -10.41 14.96
N ILE A 142 -11.77 -10.04 16.23
CA ILE A 142 -11.06 -8.83 16.67
C ILE A 142 -9.60 -8.89 16.19
N GLY A 143 -8.91 -10.02 16.36
CA GLY A 143 -7.54 -10.22 15.88
C GLY A 143 -7.41 -10.07 14.36
N ILE A 144 -8.28 -10.74 13.60
CA ILE A 144 -8.32 -10.69 12.13
C ILE A 144 -8.56 -9.26 11.64
N VAL A 145 -9.63 -8.60 12.10
CA VAL A 145 -10.02 -7.27 11.62
C VAL A 145 -9.01 -6.21 12.05
N THR A 146 -8.52 -6.24 13.30
CA THR A 146 -7.45 -5.32 13.76
C THR A 146 -6.21 -5.45 12.88
N THR A 147 -5.82 -6.68 12.51
CA THR A 147 -4.67 -6.94 11.65
C THR A 147 -4.85 -6.38 10.24
N ILE A 148 -6.00 -6.63 9.58
CA ILE A 148 -6.25 -6.10 8.23
C ILE A 148 -6.29 -4.57 8.25
N VAL A 149 -6.97 -3.97 9.24
CA VAL A 149 -7.05 -2.51 9.37
C VAL A 149 -5.68 -1.89 9.63
N TRP A 150 -4.85 -2.49 10.48
CA TRP A 150 -3.47 -2.04 10.71
C TRP A 150 -2.64 -2.07 9.42
N VAL A 151 -2.68 -3.19 8.67
CA VAL A 151 -1.94 -3.34 7.41
C VAL A 151 -2.34 -2.27 6.40
N THR A 152 -3.65 -2.02 6.22
CA THR A 152 -4.16 -1.09 5.21
C THR A 152 -4.28 0.37 5.67
N SER A 153 -3.80 0.69 6.88
CA SER A 153 -3.70 2.07 7.38
C SER A 153 -2.30 2.37 7.95
N GLY A 154 -2.03 2.04 9.22
CA GLY A 154 -0.79 2.37 9.93
C GLY A 154 0.47 1.82 9.26
N HIS A 155 0.51 0.52 8.96
CA HIS A 155 1.67 -0.10 8.29
C HIS A 155 1.93 0.54 6.92
N HIS A 156 0.91 0.53 6.06
CA HIS A 156 0.99 1.15 4.74
C HIS A 156 1.42 2.62 4.80
N ALA A 157 0.90 3.42 5.73
CA ALA A 157 1.28 4.83 5.88
C ALA A 157 2.76 4.99 6.25
N ALA A 158 3.27 4.14 7.15
CA ALA A 158 4.66 4.13 7.59
C ALA A 158 5.67 3.73 6.50
N VAL A 159 5.25 3.06 5.43
CA VAL A 159 6.11 2.71 4.28
C VAL A 159 5.81 3.52 3.01
N ASN A 160 4.62 4.10 2.84
CA ASN A 160 4.25 4.86 1.64
C ASN A 160 4.56 6.37 1.77
N PHE A 161 4.04 7.08 2.77
CA PHE A 161 4.04 8.56 2.72
C PHE A 161 5.42 9.20 2.99
N GLY A 162 6.37 8.43 3.52
CA GLY A 162 7.77 8.85 3.68
C GLY A 162 8.63 8.72 2.42
N GLN A 163 8.10 8.17 1.32
CA GLN A 163 8.83 7.88 0.08
C GLN A 163 9.62 9.09 -0.44
N TYR A 164 8.97 10.23 -0.66
CA TYR A 164 9.67 11.41 -1.17
C TYR A 164 10.59 12.06 -0.14
N THR A 165 10.17 12.16 1.13
CA THR A 165 10.97 12.80 2.20
C THR A 165 12.28 12.08 2.51
N TYR A 166 12.35 10.75 2.33
CA TYR A 166 13.58 9.98 2.52
C TYR A 166 14.29 9.57 1.21
N ALA A 167 13.58 9.34 0.10
CA ALA A 167 14.17 8.88 -1.16
C ALA A 167 14.11 9.86 -2.34
N GLY A 168 13.50 11.05 -2.17
CA GLY A 168 13.57 12.13 -3.15
C GLY A 168 14.99 12.62 -3.41
N TYR A 169 15.89 12.54 -2.42
CA TYR A 169 17.34 12.68 -2.64
C TYR A 169 17.98 11.29 -2.76
N PHE A 170 18.11 10.77 -3.98
CA PHE A 170 18.51 9.37 -4.22
C PHE A 170 19.86 8.95 -3.59
N PRO A 171 20.86 9.81 -3.30
CA PRO A 171 22.06 9.36 -2.55
C PRO A 171 21.76 8.83 -1.14
N ASN A 172 20.65 9.25 -0.51
CA ASN A 172 20.19 8.68 0.76
C ASN A 172 19.51 7.31 0.60
N ARG A 173 18.83 7.09 -0.53
CA ARG A 173 18.05 5.88 -0.84
C ARG A 173 18.16 5.53 -2.34
N PRO A 174 19.32 5.05 -2.81
CA PRO A 174 19.41 4.55 -4.18
C PRO A 174 18.44 3.38 -4.36
N THR A 175 17.81 3.28 -5.53
CA THR A 175 16.95 2.12 -5.90
C THR A 175 17.73 1.02 -6.61
N ILE A 176 18.89 1.37 -7.16
CA ILE A 176 19.76 0.50 -7.94
C ILE A 176 21.23 0.88 -7.69
N ALA A 177 22.08 -0.14 -7.56
CA ALA A 177 23.51 -0.02 -7.72
C ALA A 177 23.89 -0.55 -9.12
N ARG A 178 24.73 0.16 -9.88
CA ARG A 178 25.03 -0.14 -11.29
C ARG A 178 26.41 -0.70 -11.56
N THR A 179 27.31 -0.68 -10.57
CA THR A 179 28.68 -1.19 -10.64
C THR A 179 28.94 -2.07 -9.42
N ASN A 180 29.79 -3.10 -9.54
CA ASN A 180 30.23 -3.89 -8.38
C ASN A 180 31.10 -3.05 -7.43
N MET A 181 31.34 -3.59 -6.22
CA MET A 181 32.36 -3.08 -5.29
C MET A 181 33.72 -2.93 -6.00
N PRO A 182 34.45 -1.82 -5.81
CA PRO A 182 35.77 -1.61 -6.42
C PRO A 182 36.86 -2.63 -6.03
N THR A 183 36.60 -3.49 -5.05
CA THR A 183 37.48 -4.59 -4.60
C THR A 183 37.08 -5.98 -5.11
N GLU A 184 35.91 -6.13 -5.74
CA GLU A 184 35.43 -7.45 -6.21
C GLU A 184 36.22 -7.91 -7.46
N ASP A 185 37.16 -8.82 -7.26
CA ASP A 185 38.00 -9.43 -8.30
C ASP A 185 38.68 -8.38 -9.24
N ALA A 186 38.98 -7.20 -8.70
CA ALA A 186 39.32 -6.01 -9.48
C ALA A 186 40.69 -6.10 -10.16
N SER A 187 40.77 -5.61 -11.40
CA SER A 187 42.04 -5.39 -12.09
C SER A 187 42.75 -4.14 -11.57
N GLU A 188 44.06 -4.06 -11.79
CA GLU A 188 44.87 -2.89 -11.45
C GLU A 188 44.28 -1.60 -12.06
N GLU A 189 43.82 -1.64 -13.31
CA GLU A 189 43.15 -0.51 -13.99
C GLU A 189 41.87 -0.03 -13.27
N VAL A 190 41.09 -0.94 -12.68
CA VAL A 190 39.88 -0.60 -11.91
C VAL A 190 40.26 0.02 -10.56
N LEU A 191 41.27 -0.54 -9.88
CA LEU A 191 41.79 -0.03 -8.62
C LEU A 191 42.44 1.36 -8.80
N GLU A 192 43.24 1.57 -9.84
CA GLU A 192 43.84 2.86 -10.17
C GLU A 192 42.77 3.95 -10.42
N LYS A 193 41.74 3.65 -11.21
CA LYS A 193 40.62 4.57 -11.45
C LYS A 193 39.88 4.91 -10.15
N PHE A 194 39.61 3.90 -9.31
CA PHE A 194 38.95 4.10 -8.02
C PHE A 194 39.82 4.93 -7.05
N TRP A 195 41.13 4.67 -6.95
CA TRP A 195 42.03 5.43 -6.08
C TRP A 195 42.26 6.87 -6.59
N ALA A 196 42.30 7.08 -7.91
CA ALA A 196 42.43 8.41 -8.49
C ALA A 196 41.15 9.25 -8.37
N LYS A 197 39.97 8.62 -8.46
CA LYS A 197 38.65 9.30 -8.42
C LYS A 197 37.56 8.46 -7.73
N PRO A 198 37.59 8.29 -6.40
CA PRO A 198 36.60 7.46 -5.71
C PRO A 198 35.19 8.06 -5.72
N GLU A 199 35.07 9.39 -5.83
CA GLU A 199 33.78 10.07 -6.04
C GLU A 199 33.16 9.74 -7.40
N GLU A 200 33.93 9.83 -8.49
CA GLU A 200 33.43 9.54 -9.85
C GLU A 200 32.98 8.08 -9.97
N ALA A 201 33.69 7.15 -9.31
CA ALA A 201 33.29 5.75 -9.22
C ALA A 201 31.98 5.57 -8.41
N LEU A 202 31.78 6.29 -7.30
CA LEU A 202 30.52 6.23 -6.53
C LEU A 202 29.35 6.81 -7.33
N MET A 203 29.58 7.88 -8.10
CA MET A 203 28.61 8.45 -9.03
C MET A 203 28.25 7.52 -10.20
N GLN A 204 29.16 6.62 -10.59
CA GLN A 204 28.86 5.53 -11.54
C GLN A 204 28.05 4.41 -10.90
N CYS A 205 28.25 4.12 -9.60
CA CYS A 205 27.45 3.15 -8.85
C CYS A 205 25.99 3.60 -8.68
N PHE A 206 25.76 4.88 -8.39
CA PHE A 206 24.42 5.47 -8.25
C PHE A 206 23.60 5.45 -9.55
N PRO A 207 22.24 5.54 -9.49
CA PRO A 207 21.34 5.49 -10.65
C PRO A 207 21.70 6.42 -11.82
N SER A 208 21.27 6.08 -13.04
CA SER A 208 21.41 7.00 -14.19
C SER A 208 20.49 8.22 -14.06
N GLN A 209 20.76 9.29 -14.83
CA GLN A 209 19.94 10.51 -14.80
C GLN A 209 18.46 10.23 -15.10
N ILE A 210 18.18 9.31 -16.03
CA ILE A 210 16.81 8.88 -16.36
C ILE A 210 16.21 8.11 -15.18
N GLN A 211 16.93 7.13 -14.62
CA GLN A 211 16.42 6.31 -13.51
C GLN A 211 16.10 7.16 -12.27
N ALA A 212 17.01 8.05 -11.89
CA ALA A 212 16.83 8.95 -10.75
C ALA A 212 15.61 9.87 -10.94
N THR A 213 15.54 10.59 -12.08
CA THR A 213 14.44 11.53 -12.34
C THR A 213 13.09 10.84 -12.50
N THR A 214 13.06 9.64 -13.10
CA THR A 214 11.87 8.79 -13.16
C THR A 214 11.41 8.35 -11.78
N VAL A 215 12.30 7.83 -10.93
CA VAL A 215 11.97 7.43 -9.56
C VAL A 215 11.51 8.62 -8.73
N MET A 216 12.23 9.74 -8.73
CA MET A 216 11.88 10.94 -7.96
C MET A 216 10.48 11.47 -8.28
N ALA A 217 10.10 11.50 -9.56
CA ALA A 217 8.76 11.90 -9.98
C ALA A 217 7.66 10.91 -9.54
N VAL A 218 7.95 9.61 -9.56
CA VAL A 218 7.02 8.57 -9.07
C VAL A 218 6.86 8.63 -7.55
N LEU A 219 7.95 8.89 -6.81
CA LEU A 219 7.89 9.03 -5.35
C LEU A 219 7.11 10.28 -4.91
N ASP A 220 7.18 11.41 -5.63
CA ASP A 220 6.34 12.60 -5.36
C ASP A 220 4.86 12.23 -5.49
N ILE A 221 4.47 11.60 -6.60
CA ILE A 221 3.09 11.15 -6.84
C ILE A 221 2.62 10.18 -5.75
N LEU A 222 3.40 9.12 -5.44
CA LEU A 222 3.01 8.12 -4.44
C LEU A 222 2.98 8.66 -3.00
N SER A 223 3.73 9.72 -2.70
CA SER A 223 3.71 10.39 -1.39
C SER A 223 2.61 11.47 -1.28
N ASN A 224 1.90 11.78 -2.36
CA ASN A 224 0.98 12.92 -2.43
C ASN A 224 -0.46 12.55 -2.03
N HIS A 225 -0.92 13.06 -0.89
CA HIS A 225 -2.32 12.99 -0.45
C HIS A 225 -3.24 13.77 -1.40
N SER A 226 -4.32 13.12 -1.85
CA SER A 226 -5.33 13.74 -2.73
C SER A 226 -6.19 14.77 -1.96
N PRO A 227 -6.75 15.80 -2.62
CA PRO A 227 -7.73 16.70 -1.99
C PRO A 227 -9.06 16.04 -1.57
N ASP A 228 -9.32 14.82 -2.06
CA ASP A 228 -10.45 13.97 -1.69
C ASP A 228 -10.00 12.66 -1.00
N GLU A 229 -8.89 12.72 -0.25
CA GLU A 229 -8.47 11.63 0.63
C GLU A 229 -9.38 11.51 1.86
N GLU A 230 -9.59 10.28 2.35
CA GLU A 230 -10.28 9.99 3.61
C GLU A 230 -9.21 9.54 4.63
N TYR A 231 -9.26 10.06 5.86
CA TYR A 231 -8.32 9.69 6.94
C TYR A 231 -8.95 8.76 7.99
N LEU A 232 -8.09 8.11 8.80
CA LEU A 232 -8.53 7.10 9.75
C LEU A 232 -9.44 7.72 10.82
N GLY A 233 -10.66 7.18 10.95
CA GLY A 233 -11.64 7.67 11.93
C GLY A 233 -12.13 9.11 11.68
N GLU A 234 -11.88 9.69 10.51
CA GLU A 234 -12.29 11.06 10.17
C GLU A 234 -13.79 11.16 9.89
N ASN A 235 -14.29 10.37 8.94
CA ASN A 235 -15.68 10.35 8.51
C ASN A 235 -16.41 9.14 9.11
N ILE A 236 -17.57 9.37 9.74
CA ILE A 236 -18.45 8.32 10.24
C ILE A 236 -19.30 7.76 9.10
N GLU A 237 -19.49 6.44 9.04
CA GLU A 237 -20.45 5.84 8.10
C GLU A 237 -21.88 6.07 8.61
N PRO A 238 -22.87 6.39 7.76
CA PRO A 238 -24.24 6.65 8.20
C PRO A 238 -24.86 5.51 9.03
N SER A 239 -24.53 4.24 8.75
CA SER A 239 -25.01 3.09 9.52
C SER A 239 -24.34 2.93 10.89
N TRP A 240 -23.23 3.63 11.15
CA TRP A 240 -22.64 3.78 12.48
C TRP A 240 -23.27 4.97 13.22
N GLU A 241 -23.58 6.06 12.51
CA GLU A 241 -24.28 7.22 13.08
C GLU A 241 -25.73 6.91 13.48
N GLU A 242 -26.44 6.06 12.73
CA GLU A 242 -27.80 5.59 13.03
C GLU A 242 -27.89 4.66 14.27
N ASN A 243 -26.76 4.30 14.91
CA ASN A 243 -26.70 3.47 16.12
C ASN A 243 -25.91 4.17 17.23
N ASP A 244 -26.60 4.69 18.26
CA ASP A 244 -26.00 5.48 19.35
C ASP A 244 -24.77 4.81 20.02
N VAL A 245 -24.75 3.48 20.15
CA VAL A 245 -23.66 2.75 20.83
C VAL A 245 -22.42 2.68 19.93
N ILE A 246 -22.63 2.41 18.64
CA ILE A 246 -21.55 2.37 17.64
C ILE A 246 -21.06 3.79 17.33
N LYS A 247 -21.96 4.78 17.24
CA LYS A 247 -21.63 6.21 17.14
C LYS A 247 -20.74 6.65 18.30
N ALA A 248 -21.14 6.38 19.54
CA ALA A 248 -20.32 6.71 20.71
C ALA A 248 -18.96 5.98 20.71
N ALA A 249 -18.87 4.76 20.15
CA ALA A 249 -17.59 4.06 19.97
C ALA A 249 -16.72 4.70 18.88
N PHE A 250 -17.31 5.19 17.79
CA PHE A 250 -16.60 5.90 16.73
C PHE A 250 -16.14 7.29 17.18
N GLU A 251 -16.95 8.00 17.97
CA GLU A 251 -16.57 9.28 18.58
C GLU A 251 -15.39 9.10 19.56
N ARG A 252 -15.37 8.02 20.35
CA ARG A 252 -14.19 7.64 21.16
C ARG A 252 -12.96 7.32 20.29
N PHE A 253 -13.13 6.61 19.18
CA PHE A 253 -12.05 6.29 18.24
C PHE A 253 -11.43 7.56 17.64
N ASN A 254 -12.27 8.46 17.10
CA ASN A 254 -11.86 9.77 16.58
C ASN A 254 -11.16 10.63 17.66
N GLY A 255 -11.69 10.64 18.89
CA GLY A 255 -11.07 11.32 20.04
C GLY A 255 -9.66 10.80 20.34
N ARG A 256 -9.50 9.48 20.49
CA ARG A 256 -8.18 8.86 20.76
C ARG A 256 -7.17 9.05 19.63
N LEU A 257 -7.62 9.16 18.37
CA LEU A 257 -6.73 9.48 17.24
C LEU A 257 -6.21 10.93 17.32
N LYS A 258 -7.02 11.87 17.82
CA LYS A 258 -6.57 13.25 18.10
C LYS A 258 -5.61 13.31 19.30
N GLU A 259 -5.85 12.50 20.33
CA GLU A 259 -4.90 12.31 21.45
C GLU A 259 -3.55 11.76 20.97
N LEU A 260 -3.57 10.76 20.08
CA LEU A 260 -2.36 10.19 19.46
C LEU A 260 -1.51 11.23 18.73
N GLU A 261 -2.14 12.16 18.00
CA GLU A 261 -1.38 13.22 17.32
C GLU A 261 -0.60 14.09 18.32
N GLY A 262 -1.21 14.45 19.46
CA GLY A 262 -0.56 15.16 20.55
C GLY A 262 0.59 14.36 21.19
N ILE A 263 0.39 13.05 21.41
CA ILE A 263 1.43 12.14 21.92
C ILE A 263 2.63 12.06 20.95
N ILE A 264 2.38 12.05 19.65
CA ILE A 264 3.44 12.05 18.62
C ILE A 264 4.21 13.37 18.63
N ASP A 265 3.56 14.51 18.82
CA ASP A 265 4.24 15.81 18.91
C ASP A 265 5.01 16.01 20.24
N GLU A 266 4.53 15.47 21.35
CA GLU A 266 5.30 15.40 22.60
C GLU A 266 6.55 14.53 22.40
N ARG A 267 6.40 13.33 21.82
CA ARG A 267 7.54 12.44 21.49
C ARG A 267 8.55 13.11 20.54
N ASN A 268 8.08 13.87 19.56
CA ASN A 268 8.92 14.60 18.60
C ASN A 268 9.56 15.89 19.15
N THR A 269 9.20 16.33 20.36
CA THR A 269 9.83 17.47 21.05
C THR A 269 10.63 17.07 22.29
N ASN A 270 10.44 15.86 22.81
CA ASN A 270 11.20 15.29 23.92
C ASN A 270 12.65 14.97 23.51
N LYS A 271 13.58 15.85 23.90
CA LYS A 271 15.02 15.77 23.57
C LYS A 271 15.75 14.52 24.08
N ASN A 272 15.12 13.70 24.92
CA ASN A 272 15.68 12.40 25.34
C ASN A 272 15.44 11.30 24.28
N LEU A 273 14.47 11.47 23.38
CA LEU A 273 14.15 10.55 22.28
C LEU A 273 15.01 10.86 21.06
N ARG A 274 16.27 10.41 21.10
CA ARG A 274 17.34 10.77 20.15
C ARG A 274 17.13 10.23 18.72
N ASN A 275 16.30 9.21 18.52
CA ASN A 275 15.95 8.73 17.18
C ASN A 275 14.84 9.60 16.52
N ARG A 276 14.26 10.54 17.29
CA ARG A 276 13.25 11.54 16.87
C ARG A 276 13.77 12.98 16.90
N CYS A 277 14.64 13.30 17.86
CA CYS A 277 15.12 14.66 18.13
C CYS A 277 16.65 14.75 18.02
N GLY A 278 17.13 15.70 17.21
CA GLY A 278 18.57 15.96 17.07
C GLY A 278 18.88 17.08 16.06
N VAL A 279 20.16 17.46 15.94
CA VAL A 279 20.60 18.45 14.95
C VAL A 279 20.49 17.85 13.54
N GLY A 280 19.73 18.51 12.66
CA GLY A 280 19.45 18.00 11.31
C GLY A 280 18.51 16.80 11.26
N VAL A 281 17.81 16.46 12.35
CA VAL A 281 16.82 15.37 12.37
C VAL A 281 15.43 15.90 11.98
N VAL A 282 14.70 15.11 11.20
CA VAL A 282 13.28 15.36 10.87
C VAL A 282 12.41 14.56 11.87
N PRO A 283 11.42 15.20 12.53
CA PRO A 283 10.41 14.52 13.36
C PRO A 283 9.77 13.34 12.66
N TYR A 284 9.60 12.22 13.38
CA TYR A 284 8.89 11.07 12.83
C TYR A 284 7.38 11.30 12.93
N GLN A 285 6.71 11.46 11.78
CA GLN A 285 5.28 11.84 11.70
C GLN A 285 4.43 10.90 10.84
N LEU A 286 5.00 9.85 10.23
CA LEU A 286 4.31 8.94 9.30
C LEU A 286 3.08 8.23 9.88
N LEU A 287 2.97 8.17 11.21
CA LEU A 287 1.86 7.55 11.95
C LEU A 287 0.93 8.56 12.63
N LYS A 288 1.06 9.86 12.35
CA LYS A 288 0.00 10.84 12.66
C LYS A 288 -1.27 10.51 11.87
N PRO A 289 -2.47 10.46 12.48
CA PRO A 289 -3.67 10.03 11.76
C PRO A 289 -4.12 10.93 10.60
N PHE A 290 -3.93 12.25 10.70
CA PHE A 290 -4.50 13.24 9.77
C PHE A 290 -3.42 13.99 8.96
N SER A 291 -3.77 14.45 7.75
CA SER A 291 -2.92 15.33 6.95
C SER A 291 -3.71 16.30 6.07
N GLU A 292 -3.08 17.42 5.73
CA GLU A 292 -3.48 18.26 4.59
C GLU A 292 -3.15 17.53 3.27
N PRO A 293 -3.78 17.91 2.13
CA PRO A 293 -3.39 17.44 0.80
C PRO A 293 -1.96 17.86 0.42
N GLY A 294 -1.29 17.05 -0.41
CA GLY A 294 0.11 17.26 -0.82
C GLY A 294 1.07 16.19 -0.30
N VAL A 295 2.38 16.42 -0.40
CA VAL A 295 3.43 15.55 0.19
C VAL A 295 3.81 16.11 1.55
N THR A 296 3.54 15.35 2.62
CA THR A 296 3.58 15.87 4.00
C THR A 296 4.30 14.98 5.01
N SER A 297 4.61 13.71 4.68
CA SER A 297 5.13 12.71 5.62
C SER A 297 4.28 12.53 6.91
N LYS A 298 2.95 12.66 6.79
CA LYS A 298 1.97 12.37 7.86
C LYS A 298 0.63 11.96 7.25
N GLY A 299 -0.25 11.35 8.04
CA GLY A 299 -1.61 10.98 7.62
C GLY A 299 -1.77 9.47 7.40
N ALA A 300 -2.45 8.80 8.33
CA ALA A 300 -2.79 7.39 8.21
C ALA A 300 -4.06 7.23 7.35
N ASN A 301 -3.91 7.21 6.02
CA ASN A 301 -5.02 6.89 5.11
C ASN A 301 -5.47 5.42 5.31
N PRO A 302 -6.73 5.16 5.71
CA PRO A 302 -7.36 3.87 5.58
C PRO A 302 -7.65 3.52 4.11
N LYS A 303 -6.64 3.05 3.38
CA LYS A 303 -6.82 2.55 2.00
C LYS A 303 -7.89 1.44 1.91
N THR A 304 -8.27 0.82 3.03
CA THR A 304 -9.51 0.01 3.10
C THR A 304 -10.46 0.24 4.29
N LEU A 305 -10.22 0.98 5.38
CA LEU A 305 -11.21 1.02 6.52
C LEU A 305 -12.62 1.41 6.04
N GLY A 306 -12.73 2.38 5.14
CA GLY A 306 -14.00 2.73 4.51
C GLY A 306 -14.67 1.50 3.88
N GLN A 307 -14.04 0.85 2.90
CA GLN A 307 -14.61 -0.30 2.20
C GLN A 307 -14.71 -1.59 3.04
N LEU A 308 -13.70 -1.90 3.84
CA LEU A 308 -13.57 -3.09 4.68
C LEU A 308 -14.50 -3.04 5.88
N VAL A 309 -14.66 -1.89 6.54
CA VAL A 309 -15.63 -1.76 7.64
C VAL A 309 -17.03 -1.49 7.09
N LYS A 310 -17.22 -0.91 5.88
CA LYS A 310 -18.50 -1.04 5.14
C LYS A 310 -18.84 -2.51 4.86
N PHE A 311 -17.87 -3.33 4.45
CA PHE A 311 -18.04 -4.76 4.19
C PHE A 311 -18.39 -5.53 5.46
N VAL A 312 -17.55 -5.44 6.50
CA VAL A 312 -17.75 -6.07 7.80
C VAL A 312 -19.06 -5.59 8.46
N ALA A 313 -19.34 -4.28 8.49
CA ALA A 313 -20.60 -3.74 9.02
C ALA A 313 -21.85 -4.21 8.25
N SER A 314 -21.78 -4.29 6.91
CA SER A 314 -22.93 -4.72 6.10
C SER A 314 -23.20 -6.23 6.14
N MET A 315 -22.25 -7.05 6.58
CA MET A 315 -22.51 -8.44 7.01
C MET A 315 -23.15 -8.46 8.40
N ILE A 316 -22.65 -7.60 9.29
CA ILE A 316 -22.99 -7.56 10.72
C ILE A 316 -24.41 -7.02 11.01
N ILE A 317 -24.93 -6.10 10.19
CA ILE A 317 -26.28 -5.52 10.33
C ILE A 317 -27.41 -6.57 10.09
N VAL A 318 -27.09 -7.79 9.66
CA VAL A 318 -28.07 -8.87 9.41
C VAL A 318 -28.84 -9.30 10.67
N PHE A 319 -28.26 -9.15 11.88
CA PHE A 319 -28.89 -9.54 13.15
C PHE A 319 -29.02 -8.39 14.16
N LEU A 320 -30.13 -7.66 14.13
CA LEU A 320 -30.74 -7.06 15.34
C LEU A 320 -32.21 -6.64 15.10
N THR A 321 -33.08 -6.98 16.07
CA THR A 321 -34.48 -6.53 16.30
C THR A 321 -35.47 -6.43 15.12
N ALA A 322 -36.64 -7.07 15.30
CA ALA A 322 -37.85 -6.76 14.54
C ALA A 322 -39.10 -6.86 15.43
N THR A 323 -39.40 -5.80 16.17
CA THR A 323 -40.67 -5.65 16.91
C THR A 323 -41.70 -5.06 15.97
N VAL A 324 -42.88 -5.68 15.84
CA VAL A 324 -43.94 -5.24 14.92
C VAL A 324 -45.17 -4.83 15.70
N ASP A 325 -45.38 -3.53 15.85
CA ASP A 325 -46.68 -2.97 16.23
C ASP A 325 -47.56 -2.78 14.99
N THR A 326 -48.82 -3.22 15.07
CA THR A 326 -49.78 -3.17 13.96
C THR A 326 -50.91 -2.16 14.22
N MET A 327 -51.00 -1.07 13.44
CA MET A 327 -52.19 -0.22 13.42
C MET A 327 -52.56 0.31 12.02
N LYS A 328 -53.60 -0.32 11.46
CA LYS A 328 -54.69 0.22 10.62
C LYS A 328 -54.43 1.47 9.73
N HIS A 329 -54.59 1.24 8.42
CA HIS A 329 -55.34 2.08 7.49
C HIS A 329 -54.90 3.54 7.33
N SER A 330 -53.92 3.74 6.45
CA SER A 330 -53.75 5.01 5.72
C SER A 330 -53.24 4.76 4.29
N TRP A 331 -53.74 5.55 3.33
CA TRP A 331 -53.12 5.66 2.01
C TRP A 331 -51.97 6.66 2.14
N GLY A 332 -50.74 6.19 1.92
CA GLY A 332 -49.52 6.99 2.07
C GLY A 332 -48.91 7.36 0.73
N LYS A 333 -48.61 8.65 0.53
CA LYS A 333 -47.79 9.14 -0.57
C LYS A 333 -46.32 9.00 -0.19
N ILE A 334 -45.64 8.02 -0.77
CA ILE A 334 -44.22 7.76 -0.53
C ILE A 334 -43.40 8.63 -1.48
N GLN A 335 -42.56 9.50 -0.91
CA GLN A 335 -41.71 10.43 -1.65
C GLN A 335 -40.26 9.94 -1.59
N VAL A 336 -39.65 9.68 -2.74
CA VAL A 336 -38.33 9.04 -2.88
C VAL A 336 -37.30 10.05 -3.39
N SER A 337 -36.30 10.32 -2.56
CA SER A 337 -35.24 11.29 -2.80
C SER A 337 -33.92 10.61 -3.18
N PHE A 338 -33.32 10.96 -4.33
CA PHE A 338 -31.99 10.51 -4.75
C PHE A 338 -30.99 11.67 -4.73
N HIS A 339 -29.75 11.46 -4.30
CA HIS A 339 -28.69 12.49 -4.32
C HIS A 339 -27.39 11.97 -4.98
N GLY A 340 -26.70 12.83 -5.74
CA GLY A 340 -25.44 12.49 -6.46
C GLY A 340 -24.83 13.67 -7.22
N ASN A 341 -23.52 13.64 -7.52
CA ASN A 341 -22.74 14.84 -7.87
C ASN A 341 -22.55 15.08 -9.40
N LYS A 342 -22.66 16.36 -9.84
CA LYS A 342 -22.50 16.89 -11.23
C LYS A 342 -23.54 16.38 -12.27
N PHE A 343 -23.93 17.06 -13.35
CA PHE A 343 -24.03 18.50 -13.71
C PHE A 343 -25.21 18.64 -14.73
N ASN A 344 -25.55 19.85 -15.22
CA ASN A 344 -26.80 20.13 -15.97
C ASN A 344 -26.90 19.50 -17.38
N ILE A 345 -28.06 18.90 -17.73
CA ILE A 345 -28.92 19.11 -18.92
C ILE A 345 -30.24 18.29 -18.73
N ALA A 346 -31.31 18.50 -19.51
CA ALA A 346 -32.68 18.04 -19.23
C ALA A 346 -32.90 16.50 -19.09
N TRP A 347 -34.02 16.10 -18.45
CA TRP A 347 -34.14 14.85 -17.67
C TRP A 347 -35.33 13.95 -18.02
N ARG A 348 -35.15 12.63 -17.81
CA ARG A 348 -36.22 11.64 -17.55
C ARG A 348 -35.60 10.40 -16.91
N VAL A 349 -36.17 9.87 -15.81
CA VAL A 349 -35.69 8.67 -15.08
C VAL A 349 -36.90 7.83 -14.65
N MET A 350 -36.82 6.49 -14.67
CA MET A 350 -37.81 5.56 -14.10
C MET A 350 -37.16 4.67 -13.03
N LYS A 351 -37.90 4.27 -11.98
CA LYS A 351 -37.97 2.84 -11.60
C LYS A 351 -39.07 2.40 -10.64
N GLU A 352 -38.85 1.26 -9.98
CA GLU A 352 -39.79 0.23 -9.59
C GLU A 352 -39.38 -0.36 -8.22
N MET A 353 -40.33 -0.62 -7.33
CA MET A 353 -40.09 -1.16 -5.98
C MET A 353 -40.47 -2.64 -5.87
N ILE A 354 -39.53 -3.53 -5.52
CA ILE A 354 -39.75 -4.97 -5.29
C ILE A 354 -39.91 -5.28 -3.79
N ASN A 355 -40.78 -6.24 -3.48
CA ASN A 355 -40.86 -6.91 -2.19
C ASN A 355 -41.09 -8.42 -2.39
N LEU A 356 -40.25 -9.30 -1.81
CA LEU A 356 -40.71 -10.48 -1.03
C LEU A 356 -39.59 -11.31 -0.36
N ARG A 357 -40.00 -12.24 0.53
CA ARG A 357 -39.14 -12.86 1.56
C ARG A 357 -38.71 -14.31 1.26
N LYS A 358 -37.50 -14.63 1.73
CA LYS A 358 -36.99 -15.95 2.14
C LYS A 358 -36.03 -15.70 3.32
N GLN A 359 -36.07 -16.32 4.51
CA GLN A 359 -37.06 -17.15 5.23
C GLN A 359 -37.07 -16.68 6.73
N HIS A 360 -37.40 -17.37 7.83
CA HIS A 360 -38.14 -18.62 8.11
C HIS A 360 -38.85 -18.51 9.50
N TYR A 361 -40.12 -18.10 9.59
CA TYR A 361 -40.95 -18.25 10.81
C TYR A 361 -42.43 -18.44 10.43
N ARG A 362 -43.20 -19.15 11.27
CA ARG A 362 -44.54 -19.68 10.95
C ARG A 362 -45.66 -18.62 10.93
N VAL A 363 -45.93 -18.03 9.76
CA VAL A 363 -47.26 -18.03 9.12
C VAL A 363 -47.01 -18.09 7.60
N ILE A 364 -47.70 -18.98 6.88
CA ILE A 364 -47.59 -19.11 5.42
C ILE A 364 -48.94 -18.78 4.81
N GLU A 365 -48.97 -17.87 3.83
CA GLU A 365 -49.98 -17.92 2.77
C GLU A 365 -49.47 -17.25 1.49
N THR A 366 -49.86 -17.81 0.33
CA THR A 366 -49.50 -17.42 -1.05
C THR A 366 -48.04 -17.56 -1.51
N GLY A 367 -47.09 -16.80 -0.98
CA GLY A 367 -45.68 -16.82 -1.45
C GLY A 367 -45.43 -16.34 -2.88
N LEU A 368 -46.35 -15.55 -3.47
CA LEU A 368 -46.26 -14.99 -4.82
C LEU A 368 -45.68 -13.59 -4.82
N GLU A 369 -44.78 -13.26 -5.75
CA GLU A 369 -44.25 -11.89 -5.91
C GLU A 369 -45.38 -10.87 -6.16
N LYS A 370 -45.35 -9.75 -5.41
CA LYS A 370 -46.30 -8.64 -5.59
C LYS A 370 -45.82 -7.73 -6.72
N GLU A 371 -46.76 -7.17 -7.47
CA GLU A 371 -46.44 -6.32 -8.62
C GLU A 371 -45.58 -5.12 -8.23
N THR A 372 -44.59 -4.85 -9.07
CA THR A 372 -43.54 -3.86 -8.82
C THR A 372 -44.08 -2.44 -9.08
N ILE A 373 -44.31 -1.64 -8.04
CA ILE A 373 -44.87 -0.29 -8.16
C ILE A 373 -43.84 0.65 -8.80
N LYS A 374 -44.23 1.38 -9.85
CA LYS A 374 -43.32 2.13 -10.75
C LYS A 374 -43.59 3.62 -10.73
N GLY A 375 -42.54 4.43 -10.65
CA GLY A 375 -42.57 5.89 -10.66
C GLY A 375 -41.43 6.48 -11.50
N TYR A 376 -41.61 7.73 -11.93
CA TYR A 376 -40.57 8.49 -12.61
C TYR A 376 -39.91 9.47 -11.62
N ALA A 377 -38.58 9.59 -11.67
CA ALA A 377 -37.85 10.56 -10.86
C ALA A 377 -37.55 11.84 -11.66
N HIS A 378 -37.77 12.98 -11.02
CA HIS A 378 -37.63 14.31 -11.59
C HIS A 378 -36.64 15.13 -10.77
N ARG A 379 -35.72 15.84 -11.43
CA ARG A 379 -34.74 16.68 -10.73
C ARG A 379 -35.41 17.89 -10.08
N ILE A 380 -35.15 18.13 -8.80
CA ILE A 380 -35.60 19.34 -8.11
C ILE A 380 -34.75 20.53 -8.55
N ILE A 381 -35.40 21.57 -9.08
CA ILE A 381 -34.73 22.84 -9.42
C ILE A 381 -34.45 23.60 -8.12
N GLY A 382 -33.16 23.94 -7.88
CA GLY A 382 -32.71 24.57 -6.64
C GLY A 382 -32.31 23.59 -5.53
N GLY A 383 -32.73 22.33 -5.61
CA GLY A 383 -32.34 21.26 -4.68
C GLY A 383 -30.89 20.82 -4.88
N ARG A 384 -29.94 21.60 -4.33
CA ARG A 384 -28.60 21.13 -3.99
C ARG A 384 -28.56 20.74 -2.52
N ASP A 385 -27.88 19.64 -2.22
CA ASP A 385 -27.48 19.33 -0.84
C ASP A 385 -26.21 20.13 -0.45
N ASN A 386 -25.79 20.00 0.81
CA ASN A 386 -24.65 20.71 1.38
C ASN A 386 -23.29 20.32 0.76
N ILE A 387 -23.22 19.24 -0.02
CA ILE A 387 -22.01 18.73 -0.68
C ILE A 387 -22.04 18.91 -2.21
N GLY A 388 -23.01 19.67 -2.73
CA GLY A 388 -23.11 20.05 -4.13
C GLY A 388 -23.78 19.01 -5.04
N GLY A 389 -24.40 17.99 -4.46
CA GLY A 389 -25.17 16.99 -5.17
C GLY A 389 -26.48 17.51 -5.75
N VAL A 390 -27.09 16.70 -6.60
CA VAL A 390 -28.33 16.97 -7.33
C VAL A 390 -29.44 16.10 -6.77
N LYS A 391 -30.50 16.73 -6.22
CA LYS A 391 -31.67 16.00 -5.73
C LYS A 391 -32.63 15.63 -6.87
N TYR A 392 -33.04 14.37 -6.92
CA TYR A 392 -34.19 13.89 -7.71
C TYR A 392 -35.29 13.39 -6.79
N GLU A 393 -36.53 13.48 -7.25
CA GLU A 393 -37.72 13.17 -6.48
C GLU A 393 -38.73 12.38 -7.31
N ALA A 394 -39.29 11.32 -6.72
CA ALA A 394 -40.36 10.51 -7.29
C ALA A 394 -41.45 10.26 -6.24
N ASP A 395 -42.71 10.25 -6.67
CA ASP A 395 -43.87 10.00 -5.81
C ASP A 395 -44.52 8.65 -6.15
N PHE A 396 -44.92 7.91 -5.12
CA PHE A 396 -45.54 6.59 -5.23
C PHE A 396 -46.75 6.50 -4.29
N ASP A 397 -47.92 6.18 -4.82
CA ASP A 397 -49.09 5.83 -4.01
C ASP A 397 -49.00 4.34 -3.64
N VAL A 398 -48.87 4.06 -2.34
CA VAL A 398 -48.65 2.69 -1.84
C VAL A 398 -49.61 2.40 -0.69
N SER A 399 -50.37 1.30 -0.81
CA SER A 399 -51.11 0.74 0.33
C SER A 399 -50.11 0.16 1.32
N ILE A 400 -49.93 0.81 2.48
CA ILE A 400 -48.97 0.38 3.51
C ILE A 400 -49.41 -0.96 4.13
N ASP A 401 -50.73 -1.13 4.32
CA ASP A 401 -51.33 -2.37 4.84
C ASP A 401 -51.07 -3.57 3.90
N ASP A 402 -51.12 -3.37 2.58
CA ASP A 402 -50.93 -4.46 1.59
C ASP A 402 -49.46 -4.67 1.18
N PHE A 403 -48.71 -3.59 0.93
CA PHE A 403 -47.36 -3.68 0.36
C PHE A 403 -46.33 -4.07 1.41
N GLY A 404 -46.55 -3.70 2.67
CA GLY A 404 -45.63 -3.97 3.79
C GLY A 404 -44.31 -3.17 3.69
N MET A 405 -43.29 -3.63 4.42
CA MET A 405 -41.98 -2.97 4.43
C MET A 405 -41.23 -3.17 3.11
N VAL A 406 -40.69 -2.07 2.58
CA VAL A 406 -39.79 -2.10 1.42
C VAL A 406 -38.51 -2.87 1.78
N GLY A 407 -38.16 -3.90 1.02
CA GLY A 407 -36.94 -4.70 1.20
C GLY A 407 -35.78 -4.29 0.27
N ALA A 408 -36.10 -3.72 -0.89
CA ALA A 408 -35.15 -3.27 -1.89
C ALA A 408 -35.74 -2.17 -2.79
N ILE A 409 -34.85 -1.36 -3.36
CA ILE A 409 -35.15 -0.34 -4.37
C ILE A 409 -34.34 -0.71 -5.60
N LEU A 410 -34.99 -0.82 -6.77
CA LEU A 410 -34.24 -0.93 -8.01
C LEU A 410 -33.90 0.48 -8.53
N VAL A 411 -32.75 0.68 -9.18
CA VAL A 411 -32.46 1.89 -9.99
C VAL A 411 -31.92 1.56 -11.40
N GLU A 412 -32.37 2.29 -12.42
CA GLU A 412 -32.08 2.11 -13.84
C GLU A 412 -31.85 3.47 -14.44
N ASN A 413 -30.80 3.58 -15.22
CA ASN A 413 -30.38 4.85 -15.75
C ASN A 413 -30.88 4.99 -17.18
N GLU A 414 -31.95 5.76 -17.34
CA GLU A 414 -32.52 6.18 -18.62
C GLU A 414 -31.57 7.07 -19.45
N HIS A 415 -30.45 7.55 -18.88
CA HIS A 415 -29.46 8.35 -19.60
C HIS A 415 -28.40 7.48 -20.29
N HIS A 416 -27.82 8.00 -21.38
CA HIS A 416 -26.66 7.43 -22.09
C HIS A 416 -25.31 7.65 -21.39
N LYS A 417 -25.31 7.87 -20.06
CA LYS A 417 -24.11 8.03 -19.23
C LYS A 417 -24.39 7.48 -17.84
N GLU A 418 -23.40 6.85 -17.23
CA GLU A 418 -23.46 6.41 -15.83
C GLU A 418 -23.69 7.57 -14.84
N MET A 419 -24.29 7.25 -13.69
CA MET A 419 -24.62 8.19 -12.62
C MET A 419 -24.24 7.61 -11.26
N PHE A 420 -23.50 8.35 -10.45
CA PHE A 420 -23.24 7.98 -9.06
C PHE A 420 -24.42 8.36 -8.16
N ILE A 421 -24.82 7.45 -7.28
CA ILE A 421 -25.87 7.68 -6.28
C ILE A 421 -25.26 7.55 -4.89
N ASN A 422 -25.32 8.63 -4.11
CA ASN A 422 -24.83 8.70 -2.74
C ASN A 422 -25.79 7.90 -1.83
N ASN A 423 -27.07 8.28 -1.81
CA ASN A 423 -28.13 7.61 -1.07
C ASN A 423 -29.50 7.75 -1.74
N ILE A 424 -30.45 6.95 -1.26
CA ILE A 424 -31.88 7.05 -1.56
C ILE A 424 -32.65 7.15 -0.24
N VAL A 425 -33.52 8.15 -0.09
CA VAL A 425 -34.35 8.34 1.12
C VAL A 425 -35.82 8.19 0.77
N LEU A 426 -36.52 7.27 1.44
CA LEU A 426 -37.94 7.02 1.31
C LEU A 426 -38.69 7.73 2.46
N HIS A 427 -39.54 8.72 2.15
CA HIS A 427 -40.41 9.39 3.12
C HIS A 427 -41.83 8.81 3.09
N GLY A 428 -42.62 9.02 4.14
CA GLY A 428 -44.06 8.71 4.16
C GLY A 428 -44.48 7.44 4.91
N PHE A 429 -43.55 6.72 5.55
CA PHE A 429 -43.91 5.60 6.44
C PHE A 429 -44.27 6.08 7.85
N PRO A 430 -45.11 5.33 8.61
CA PRO A 430 -45.47 5.68 9.99
C PRO A 430 -44.28 5.77 10.94
N ASN A 431 -43.21 5.01 10.67
CA ASN A 431 -42.02 4.90 11.52
C ASN A 431 -40.90 5.87 11.11
N GLY A 432 -41.20 6.90 10.31
CA GLY A 432 -40.22 7.85 9.79
C GLY A 432 -39.69 7.51 8.39
N SER A 433 -38.62 8.18 7.97
CA SER A 433 -38.01 7.98 6.65
C SER A 433 -36.99 6.83 6.66
N ILE A 434 -37.00 5.98 5.63
CA ILE A 434 -35.99 4.94 5.43
C ILE A 434 -34.85 5.51 4.59
N ASN A 435 -33.63 5.54 5.15
CA ASN A 435 -32.40 5.90 4.45
C ASN A 435 -31.76 4.65 3.82
N VAL A 436 -31.21 4.76 2.63
CA VAL A 436 -30.48 3.69 1.92
C VAL A 436 -29.18 4.28 1.39
N THR A 437 -28.08 4.05 2.10
CA THR A 437 -26.74 4.39 1.64
C THR A 437 -26.38 3.54 0.41
N CYS A 438 -26.06 4.19 -0.71
CA CYS A 438 -25.87 3.54 -2.00
C CYS A 438 -24.41 3.55 -2.46
N ASN A 439 -23.77 4.72 -2.41
CA ASN A 439 -22.36 4.99 -2.78
C ASN A 439 -21.87 4.18 -4.01
N SER A 440 -22.63 4.19 -5.11
CA SER A 440 -22.41 3.27 -6.24
C SER A 440 -22.80 3.87 -7.60
N TRP A 441 -22.11 3.44 -8.67
CA TRP A 441 -22.29 3.91 -10.05
C TRP A 441 -23.32 3.13 -10.85
N VAL A 442 -24.50 3.70 -11.07
CA VAL A 442 -25.54 3.12 -11.93
C VAL A 442 -25.20 3.37 -13.41
N HIS A 443 -24.81 2.29 -14.10
CA HIS A 443 -24.54 2.29 -15.54
C HIS A 443 -25.75 2.67 -16.38
N SER A 444 -25.50 3.21 -17.58
CA SER A 444 -26.53 3.49 -18.60
C SER A 444 -27.26 2.21 -18.99
N LYS A 445 -28.60 2.24 -19.11
CA LYS A 445 -29.37 1.05 -19.53
C LYS A 445 -29.07 0.59 -20.96
N PHE A 446 -28.44 1.46 -21.75
CA PHE A 446 -27.99 1.18 -23.12
C PHE A 446 -26.62 0.49 -23.14
N ASP A 447 -25.86 0.60 -22.04
CA ASP A 447 -24.56 -0.06 -21.85
C ASP A 447 -24.77 -1.47 -21.26
N ASN A 448 -25.70 -1.56 -20.29
CA ASN A 448 -26.18 -2.81 -19.72
C ASN A 448 -27.64 -2.65 -19.24
N PRO A 449 -28.62 -3.43 -19.76
CA PRO A 449 -30.01 -3.35 -19.33
C PRO A 449 -30.27 -3.92 -17.92
N GLN A 450 -29.26 -4.50 -17.26
CA GLN A 450 -29.42 -5.08 -15.94
C GLN A 450 -29.74 -4.02 -14.90
N LYS A 451 -30.94 -4.16 -14.36
CA LYS A 451 -31.52 -3.36 -13.29
C LYS A 451 -30.66 -3.43 -12.02
N ARG A 452 -30.01 -2.32 -11.63
CA ARG A 452 -29.36 -2.24 -10.30
C ARG A 452 -30.40 -2.33 -9.18
N VAL A 453 -29.97 -2.88 -8.05
CA VAL A 453 -30.69 -3.00 -6.79
C VAL A 453 -29.89 -2.34 -5.65
N PHE A 454 -30.60 -1.77 -4.68
CA PHE A 454 -30.10 -1.29 -3.39
C PHE A 454 -31.02 -1.82 -2.29
N PHE A 455 -30.47 -2.28 -1.16
CA PHE A 455 -31.26 -2.97 -0.13
C PHE A 455 -31.53 -2.08 1.08
N THR A 456 -32.73 -2.19 1.63
CA THR A 456 -33.10 -1.53 2.90
C THR A 456 -32.72 -2.36 4.12
N ASN A 457 -32.56 -3.70 3.99
CA ASN A 457 -31.72 -4.55 4.87
C ASN A 457 -31.70 -6.08 4.58
N LYS A 458 -32.52 -6.68 3.69
CA LYS A 458 -32.85 -8.14 3.82
C LYS A 458 -32.83 -9.08 2.58
N LEU A 459 -32.14 -8.77 1.47
CA LEU A 459 -32.17 -9.63 0.25
C LEU A 459 -30.81 -9.80 -0.50
N ARG A 460 -29.73 -10.14 0.22
CA ARG A 460 -28.35 -10.12 -0.33
C ARG A 460 -28.03 -11.16 -1.42
N GLU A 461 -28.64 -12.34 -1.39
CA GLU A 461 -28.22 -13.52 -2.19
C GLU A 461 -28.09 -13.30 -3.70
N GLU A 462 -29.00 -12.53 -4.31
CA GLU A 462 -29.00 -12.37 -5.78
C GLU A 462 -28.01 -11.30 -6.23
N ASP A 463 -27.86 -10.19 -5.49
CA ASP A 463 -26.77 -9.23 -5.77
C ASP A 463 -25.40 -9.88 -5.53
N LEU A 464 -25.25 -10.72 -4.48
CA LEU A 464 -24.02 -11.52 -4.26
C LEU A 464 -23.67 -12.42 -5.46
N LYS A 465 -24.66 -13.08 -6.08
CA LYS A 465 -24.44 -13.86 -7.31
C LYS A 465 -24.04 -12.95 -8.48
N ASN A 466 -24.66 -11.78 -8.61
CA ASN A 466 -24.30 -10.79 -9.65
C ASN A 466 -22.91 -10.17 -9.45
N VAL A 467 -22.45 -9.92 -8.21
CA VAL A 467 -21.11 -9.39 -7.94
C VAL A 467 -20.02 -10.45 -7.87
N LYS A 468 -20.33 -11.75 -7.74
CA LYS A 468 -19.37 -12.84 -8.00
C LYS A 468 -19.28 -13.23 -9.47
N GLY A 469 -20.36 -13.03 -10.25
CA GLY A 469 -20.41 -13.41 -11.65
C GLY A 469 -20.34 -14.93 -11.84
N ASN A 470 -19.70 -15.38 -12.92
CA ASN A 470 -19.69 -16.78 -13.34
C ASN A 470 -18.29 -17.37 -13.66
N GLY A 471 -17.20 -16.67 -13.35
CA GLY A 471 -15.83 -17.11 -13.69
C GLY A 471 -15.43 -16.93 -15.17
N GLU A 472 -16.34 -16.48 -16.04
CA GLU A 472 -16.15 -16.45 -17.51
C GLU A 472 -16.18 -15.03 -18.10
N GLY A 473 -15.78 -14.93 -19.37
CA GLY A 473 -15.80 -13.69 -20.16
C GLY A 473 -14.72 -12.67 -19.79
N GLU A 474 -14.56 -11.66 -20.65
CA GLU A 474 -13.75 -10.47 -20.40
C GLU A 474 -14.58 -9.43 -19.64
N ARG A 475 -14.00 -8.86 -18.58
CA ARG A 475 -14.69 -7.89 -17.73
C ARG A 475 -14.86 -6.53 -18.40
N LYS A 476 -16.00 -5.88 -18.17
CA LYS A 476 -16.39 -4.60 -18.80
C LYS A 476 -16.52 -3.50 -17.75
N ARG A 477 -16.13 -2.26 -18.09
CA ARG A 477 -15.98 -1.13 -17.14
C ARG A 477 -17.18 -0.86 -16.22
N PHE A 478 -18.41 -1.16 -16.66
CA PHE A 478 -19.63 -0.97 -15.86
C PHE A 478 -19.94 -2.13 -14.87
N GLU A 479 -19.26 -3.27 -14.98
CA GLU A 479 -19.51 -4.46 -14.15
C GLU A 479 -18.95 -4.29 -12.73
N ARG A 480 -19.59 -4.94 -11.76
CA ARG A 480 -19.14 -5.07 -10.37
C ARG A 480 -18.74 -6.51 -10.04
N ILE A 481 -18.05 -7.19 -10.95
CA ILE A 481 -17.71 -8.61 -10.80
C ILE A 481 -16.34 -8.73 -10.11
N TYR A 482 -16.37 -9.09 -8.83
CA TYR A 482 -15.23 -9.43 -7.99
C TYR A 482 -14.96 -10.93 -8.12
N ASP A 483 -13.81 -11.27 -8.69
CA ASP A 483 -13.40 -12.64 -8.95
C ASP A 483 -11.86 -12.71 -8.98
N TYR A 484 -11.29 -13.90 -8.90
CA TYR A 484 -9.85 -14.13 -8.64
C TYR A 484 -9.11 -14.70 -9.85
N ASP A 485 -7.91 -14.20 -10.11
CA ASP A 485 -6.97 -14.78 -11.08
C ASP A 485 -5.53 -14.61 -10.56
N VAL A 486 -4.59 -15.35 -11.13
CA VAL A 486 -3.16 -15.29 -10.83
C VAL A 486 -2.50 -14.11 -11.57
N TYR A 487 -1.31 -13.69 -11.15
CA TYR A 487 -0.55 -12.62 -11.81
C TYR A 487 0.09 -13.18 -13.09
N ASN A 488 -0.74 -13.30 -14.12
CA ASN A 488 -0.39 -13.72 -15.49
C ASN A 488 -0.51 -12.54 -16.49
N ASP A 489 -0.77 -11.32 -16.00
CA ASP A 489 -0.96 -10.10 -16.80
C ASP A 489 0.21 -9.10 -16.76
N LEU A 490 1.31 -9.44 -16.07
CA LEU A 490 2.51 -8.59 -15.97
C LEU A 490 3.40 -8.63 -17.23
N GLY A 491 3.29 -9.67 -18.05
CA GLY A 491 4.11 -9.87 -19.25
C GLY A 491 3.57 -9.16 -20.50
N ASN A 492 4.41 -9.09 -21.54
CA ASN A 492 3.97 -8.73 -22.89
C ASN A 492 4.70 -9.57 -23.98
N PRO A 493 4.59 -10.91 -23.93
CA PRO A 493 5.33 -11.81 -24.82
C PRO A 493 4.97 -11.66 -26.31
N ASP A 494 3.74 -11.22 -26.62
CA ASP A 494 3.30 -10.91 -27.99
C ASP A 494 4.00 -9.67 -28.59
N LYS A 495 4.60 -8.81 -27.77
CA LYS A 495 5.41 -7.65 -28.21
C LYS A 495 6.90 -8.01 -28.33
N SER A 496 7.44 -8.78 -27.38
CA SER A 496 8.78 -9.39 -27.46
C SER A 496 8.89 -10.54 -26.46
N HIS A 497 9.64 -11.59 -26.83
CA HIS A 497 10.01 -12.67 -25.93
C HIS A 497 10.67 -12.17 -24.63
N ASP A 498 11.48 -11.11 -24.69
CA ASP A 498 12.16 -10.53 -23.52
C ASP A 498 11.22 -9.85 -22.52
N LEU A 499 9.96 -9.63 -22.92
CA LEU A 499 8.87 -9.13 -22.08
C LEU A 499 7.99 -10.27 -21.52
N LYS A 500 8.32 -11.54 -21.76
CA LYS A 500 7.70 -12.67 -21.06
C LYS A 500 8.09 -12.64 -19.58
N ARG A 501 7.13 -12.85 -18.68
CA ARG A 501 7.34 -13.01 -17.24
C ARG A 501 6.70 -14.31 -16.77
N PRO A 502 7.21 -14.96 -15.70
CA PRO A 502 6.53 -16.12 -15.12
C PRO A 502 5.20 -15.70 -14.50
N VAL A 503 4.24 -16.63 -14.51
CA VAL A 503 2.98 -16.48 -13.77
C VAL A 503 3.27 -16.59 -12.27
N LEU A 504 2.70 -15.69 -11.46
CA LEU A 504 2.78 -15.76 -9.99
C LEU A 504 1.42 -16.09 -9.40
N GLY A 505 1.39 -17.07 -8.50
CA GLY A 505 0.19 -17.73 -8.00
C GLY A 505 0.12 -19.17 -8.51
N GLY A 506 0.13 -20.13 -7.60
CA GLY A 506 0.29 -21.57 -7.86
C GLY A 506 1.48 -22.16 -7.10
N LYS A 507 1.70 -23.48 -7.24
CA LYS A 507 2.68 -24.22 -6.43
C LYS A 507 4.16 -23.87 -6.69
N GLU A 508 4.51 -23.49 -7.92
CA GLU A 508 5.90 -23.19 -8.28
C GLU A 508 6.34 -21.79 -7.81
N ARG A 509 5.39 -20.86 -7.69
CA ARG A 509 5.59 -19.47 -7.27
C ARG A 509 4.36 -19.00 -6.49
N PRO A 510 4.22 -19.39 -5.20
CA PRO A 510 3.09 -19.01 -4.37
C PRO A 510 2.89 -17.49 -4.36
N TYR A 511 1.64 -17.03 -4.49
CA TYR A 511 1.36 -15.59 -4.52
C TYR A 511 -0.12 -15.27 -4.21
N PRO A 512 -0.45 -14.09 -3.66
CA PRO A 512 -1.83 -13.65 -3.56
C PRO A 512 -2.51 -13.58 -4.94
N ARG A 513 -3.83 -13.80 -4.96
CA ARG A 513 -4.65 -13.60 -6.17
C ARG A 513 -4.97 -12.13 -6.36
N ARG A 514 -5.11 -11.72 -7.62
CA ARG A 514 -5.56 -10.38 -8.04
C ARG A 514 -6.99 -10.44 -8.56
N CYS A 515 -7.59 -9.27 -8.79
CA CYS A 515 -8.87 -9.17 -9.49
C CYS A 515 -8.76 -9.78 -10.90
N ARG A 516 -9.58 -10.78 -11.19
CA ARG A 516 -9.73 -11.35 -12.53
C ARG A 516 -10.18 -10.26 -13.50
N THR A 517 -9.56 -10.24 -14.67
CA THR A 517 -9.88 -9.30 -15.76
C THR A 517 -10.37 -10.01 -17.01
N GLY A 518 -9.89 -11.23 -17.28
CA GLY A 518 -10.47 -12.13 -18.28
C GLY A 518 -10.29 -11.70 -19.73
N ARG A 519 -9.32 -10.83 -20.02
CA ARG A 519 -8.91 -10.50 -21.39
C ARG A 519 -8.40 -11.78 -22.07
N PRO A 520 -8.34 -11.84 -23.41
CA PRO A 520 -7.86 -13.02 -24.12
C PRO A 520 -6.43 -13.41 -23.72
N ARG A 521 -6.06 -14.69 -23.89
CA ARG A 521 -4.68 -15.16 -23.67
C ARG A 521 -3.75 -14.67 -24.79
N THR A 522 -2.45 -14.50 -24.49
CA THR A 522 -1.47 -14.09 -25.51
C THR A 522 -1.28 -15.19 -26.56
N LYS A 523 -0.89 -14.81 -27.78
CA LYS A 523 -0.71 -15.75 -28.91
C LYS A 523 0.58 -16.57 -28.77
N THR A 524 1.62 -15.97 -28.21
CA THR A 524 2.95 -16.55 -28.03
C THR A 524 3.10 -17.32 -26.72
N ASP A 525 2.27 -17.04 -25.72
CA ASP A 525 2.30 -17.69 -24.41
C ASP A 525 0.88 -17.86 -23.84
N PRO A 526 0.17 -18.97 -24.13
CA PRO A 526 -1.25 -19.14 -23.78
C PRO A 526 -1.58 -19.16 -22.28
N VAL A 527 -0.59 -19.17 -21.38
CA VAL A 527 -0.80 -19.00 -19.93
C VAL A 527 -0.89 -17.52 -19.52
N SER A 528 -0.24 -16.62 -20.27
CA SER A 528 -0.29 -15.16 -20.04
C SER A 528 -1.59 -14.55 -20.55
N GLU A 529 -2.13 -13.56 -19.83
CA GLU A 529 -3.25 -12.72 -20.27
C GLU A 529 -2.72 -11.56 -21.15
N GLN A 530 -3.48 -11.13 -22.17
CA GLN A 530 -3.09 -10.01 -23.02
C GLN A 530 -3.00 -8.68 -22.24
N ASN A 531 -2.04 -7.84 -22.66
CA ASN A 531 -1.86 -6.50 -22.14
C ASN A 531 -2.92 -5.54 -22.73
N SER A 532 -3.27 -4.48 -22.02
CA SER A 532 -4.35 -3.53 -22.38
C SER A 532 -4.03 -2.15 -21.80
N ALA A 533 -4.36 -1.07 -22.52
CA ALA A 533 -4.25 0.33 -22.07
C ALA A 533 -5.35 0.75 -21.06
N SER A 534 -5.87 -0.23 -20.33
CA SER A 534 -6.75 -0.11 -19.18
C SER A 534 -6.92 -1.51 -18.58
N VAL A 535 -6.67 -1.63 -17.27
CA VAL A 535 -6.84 -2.87 -16.51
C VAL A 535 -8.13 -2.78 -15.69
N TYR A 536 -9.07 -3.72 -15.89
CA TYR A 536 -10.37 -3.68 -15.21
C TYR A 536 -10.26 -3.80 -13.68
N VAL A 537 -11.09 -3.02 -12.99
CA VAL A 537 -11.56 -3.24 -11.62
C VAL A 537 -13.09 -3.08 -11.59
N PRO A 538 -13.79 -3.66 -10.59
CA PRO A 538 -15.22 -3.42 -10.34
C PRO A 538 -15.55 -1.93 -10.34
N ARG A 539 -16.69 -1.53 -10.92
CA ARG A 539 -16.93 -0.10 -11.20
C ARG A 539 -16.88 0.82 -9.95
N ASP A 540 -17.27 0.32 -8.79
CA ASP A 540 -17.25 1.07 -7.52
C ASP A 540 -15.86 1.06 -6.84
N GLU A 541 -14.90 0.30 -7.39
CA GLU A 541 -13.50 0.20 -6.94
C GLU A 541 -12.51 1.06 -7.75
N ALA A 542 -13.02 1.70 -8.81
CA ALA A 542 -12.32 2.65 -9.65
C ALA A 542 -12.29 4.03 -8.99
N PHE A 543 -11.22 4.81 -9.19
CA PHE A 543 -11.05 6.10 -8.54
C PHE A 543 -12.10 7.16 -8.90
N SER A 544 -12.19 8.18 -8.06
CA SER A 544 -12.83 9.46 -8.38
C SER A 544 -12.15 10.13 -9.57
N GLU A 545 -12.82 11.08 -10.21
CA GLU A 545 -12.20 11.89 -11.28
C GLU A 545 -10.93 12.62 -10.81
N ILE A 546 -10.85 12.98 -9.51
CA ILE A 546 -9.70 13.67 -8.92
C ILE A 546 -8.53 12.71 -8.77
N LYS A 547 -8.72 11.58 -8.06
CA LYS A 547 -7.67 10.57 -7.87
C LYS A 547 -7.22 9.95 -9.20
N GLN A 548 -8.11 9.81 -10.19
CA GLN A 548 -7.70 9.34 -11.53
C GLN A 548 -6.79 10.34 -12.25
N ILE A 549 -6.99 11.65 -12.09
CA ILE A 549 -6.07 12.66 -12.67
C ILE A 549 -4.69 12.57 -12.01
N THR A 550 -4.63 12.43 -10.67
CA THR A 550 -3.37 12.34 -9.91
C THR A 550 -2.60 11.03 -10.17
N PHE A 551 -3.29 9.90 -10.30
CA PHE A 551 -2.65 8.57 -10.28
C PHE A 551 -2.70 7.77 -11.59
N SER A 552 -3.40 8.25 -12.64
CA SER A 552 -3.56 7.52 -13.93
C SER A 552 -2.23 7.05 -14.51
N ALA A 553 -2.03 5.74 -14.59
CA ALA A 553 -0.80 5.11 -15.07
C ALA A 553 -0.34 5.64 -16.44
N ASN A 554 -1.25 5.72 -17.41
CA ASN A 554 -0.94 6.26 -18.75
C ASN A 554 -0.59 7.75 -18.71
N THR A 555 -1.21 8.52 -17.81
CA THR A 555 -0.94 9.95 -17.64
C THR A 555 0.45 10.13 -17.01
N VAL A 556 0.74 9.43 -15.92
CA VAL A 556 2.05 9.39 -15.25
C VAL A 556 3.15 8.96 -16.21
N TYR A 557 2.99 7.82 -16.89
CA TYR A 557 3.94 7.31 -17.87
C TYR A 557 4.19 8.30 -19.02
N SER A 558 3.16 8.99 -19.50
CA SER A 558 3.30 10.05 -20.51
C SER A 558 4.09 11.26 -19.98
N GLY A 559 3.89 11.64 -18.72
CA GLY A 559 4.68 12.68 -18.06
C GLY A 559 6.15 12.29 -17.91
N LEU A 560 6.42 11.07 -17.46
CA LEU A 560 7.78 10.54 -17.33
C LEU A 560 8.49 10.50 -18.69
N HIS A 561 7.79 10.09 -19.77
CA HIS A 561 8.33 10.18 -21.13
C HIS A 561 8.54 11.61 -21.62
N ALA A 562 7.72 12.58 -21.20
CA ALA A 562 7.91 13.99 -21.50
C ALA A 562 9.10 14.64 -20.78
N LEU A 563 9.68 14.01 -19.75
CA LEU A 563 10.96 14.43 -19.14
C LEU A 563 12.17 14.02 -19.98
N VAL A 564 12.06 12.94 -20.76
CA VAL A 564 13.21 12.35 -21.48
C VAL A 564 13.86 13.32 -22.49
N PRO A 565 13.12 14.14 -23.27
CA PRO A 565 13.70 15.15 -24.15
C PRO A 565 14.46 16.29 -23.42
N SER A 566 14.15 16.56 -22.15
CA SER A 566 14.94 17.50 -21.33
C SER A 566 16.32 16.96 -20.96
N LEU A 567 16.50 15.63 -21.00
CA LEU A 567 17.75 14.92 -20.74
C LEU A 567 18.47 14.53 -22.04
N GLN A 568 18.55 15.45 -23.02
CA GLN A 568 19.11 15.24 -24.37
C GLN A 568 20.42 14.45 -24.42
N THR A 569 21.35 14.65 -23.48
CA THR A 569 22.63 13.92 -23.44
C THR A 569 22.46 12.48 -22.93
N ALA A 570 21.55 12.23 -22.00
CA ALA A 570 21.21 10.89 -21.53
C ALA A 570 20.28 10.14 -22.51
N LEU A 571 19.60 10.83 -23.42
CA LEU A 571 18.91 10.21 -24.55
C LEU A 571 19.86 9.46 -25.49
N LEU A 572 21.09 9.97 -25.65
CA LEU A 572 22.16 9.32 -26.43
C LEU A 572 22.86 8.19 -25.66
N ASN A 573 22.77 8.18 -24.33
CA ASN A 573 23.25 7.11 -23.47
C ASN A 573 22.36 6.96 -22.22
N PRO A 574 21.37 6.04 -22.22
CA PRO A 574 20.46 5.87 -21.08
C PRO A 574 21.13 5.45 -19.75
N SER A 575 22.39 4.98 -19.81
CA SER A 575 23.21 4.65 -18.64
C SER A 575 24.00 5.85 -18.08
N LEU A 576 23.87 7.05 -18.65
CA LEU A 576 24.59 8.24 -18.22
C LEU A 576 24.24 8.62 -16.77
N GLY A 577 25.22 8.52 -15.87
CA GLY A 577 25.11 8.98 -14.48
C GLY A 577 25.20 10.50 -14.36
N PHE A 578 25.01 11.02 -13.14
CA PHE A 578 25.35 12.41 -12.84
C PHE A 578 26.88 12.57 -12.72
N PRO A 579 27.48 13.65 -13.24
CA PRO A 579 28.93 13.81 -13.26
C PRO A 579 29.57 14.14 -11.89
N TYR A 580 28.79 14.68 -10.95
CA TYR A 580 29.20 15.09 -9.60
C TYR A 580 27.95 15.43 -8.76
N PHE A 581 28.06 15.48 -7.43
CA PHE A 581 26.90 15.70 -6.54
C PHE A 581 26.11 16.98 -6.84
N ARG A 582 26.77 18.10 -7.14
CA ARG A 582 26.08 19.37 -7.51
C ARG A 582 25.14 19.24 -8.71
N ALA A 583 25.35 18.29 -9.62
CA ALA A 583 24.44 18.05 -10.74
C ALA A 583 23.13 17.33 -10.31
N ILE A 584 23.13 16.68 -9.14
CA ILE A 584 21.93 16.23 -8.45
C ILE A 584 21.24 17.42 -7.78
N ASP A 585 22.01 18.26 -7.08
CA ASP A 585 21.48 19.41 -6.34
C ASP A 585 20.74 20.40 -7.27
N SER A 586 21.25 20.61 -8.49
CA SER A 586 20.58 21.37 -9.55
C SER A 586 19.19 20.86 -9.95
N LEU A 587 18.80 19.60 -9.63
CA LEU A 587 17.41 19.14 -9.83
C LEU A 587 16.41 19.88 -8.94
N PHE A 588 16.88 20.41 -7.80
CA PHE A 588 16.11 21.13 -6.81
C PHE A 588 16.41 22.64 -6.84
N ASP A 589 17.67 23.04 -7.07
CA ASP A 589 18.09 24.45 -7.09
C ASP A 589 17.72 25.14 -8.43
N ASP A 590 18.02 24.52 -9.58
CA ASP A 590 17.85 25.11 -10.93
C ASP A 590 16.65 24.53 -11.72
N GLY A 591 16.34 23.25 -11.49
CA GLY A 591 15.33 22.48 -12.21
C GLY A 591 15.74 21.98 -13.60
N LEU A 592 15.00 20.99 -14.11
CA LEU A 592 15.09 20.53 -15.49
C LEU A 592 14.31 21.49 -16.41
N LYS A 593 14.97 22.05 -17.43
CA LYS A 593 14.29 22.86 -18.45
C LYS A 593 13.16 22.05 -19.09
N LEU A 594 11.95 22.61 -19.19
CA LEU A 594 10.84 21.91 -19.85
C LEU A 594 11.15 21.63 -21.34
N PRO A 595 10.58 20.55 -21.91
CA PRO A 595 10.70 20.26 -23.35
C PRO A 595 10.14 21.42 -24.20
N PRO A 596 10.63 21.63 -25.43
CA PRO A 596 10.27 22.78 -26.26
C PRO A 596 8.84 22.73 -26.84
N THR A 597 8.17 21.58 -26.75
CA THR A 597 6.86 21.30 -27.34
C THR A 597 5.74 21.54 -26.33
N LYS A 598 4.76 22.37 -26.70
CA LYS A 598 3.61 22.70 -25.84
C LYS A 598 2.74 21.50 -25.44
N ILE A 599 2.81 20.40 -26.20
CA ILE A 599 2.10 19.15 -25.88
C ILE A 599 2.74 18.46 -24.68
N GLU A 600 4.05 18.24 -24.70
CA GLU A 600 4.80 17.62 -23.59
C GLU A 600 4.76 18.51 -22.33
N GLN A 601 4.88 19.83 -22.49
CA GLN A 601 4.65 20.80 -21.40
C GLN A 601 3.24 20.67 -20.80
N GLY A 602 2.21 20.49 -21.64
CA GLY A 602 0.83 20.31 -21.20
C GLY A 602 0.61 18.98 -20.47
N ILE A 603 1.26 17.91 -20.91
CA ILE A 603 1.24 16.61 -20.22
C ILE A 603 1.91 16.75 -18.84
N LEU A 604 3.13 17.29 -18.78
CA LEU A 604 3.85 17.49 -17.51
C LEU A 604 3.05 18.34 -16.51
N ARG A 605 2.37 19.40 -16.97
CA ARG A 605 1.48 20.25 -16.15
C ARG A 605 0.24 19.52 -15.60
N ASN A 606 -0.18 18.41 -16.22
CA ASN A 606 -1.28 17.58 -15.72
C ASN A 606 -0.80 16.50 -14.73
N VAL A 607 0.43 16.01 -14.87
CA VAL A 607 1.00 14.92 -14.04
C VAL A 607 1.71 15.44 -12.80
N LEU A 608 2.59 16.43 -12.97
CA LEU A 608 3.48 16.95 -11.94
C LEU A 608 3.25 18.46 -11.73
N PRO A 609 1.99 18.93 -11.52
CA PRO A 609 1.66 20.34 -11.44
C PRO A 609 2.42 21.08 -10.32
N ARG A 610 2.74 20.39 -9.22
CA ARG A 610 3.50 20.93 -8.08
C ARG A 610 4.97 21.18 -8.41
N LEU A 611 5.56 20.40 -9.31
CA LEU A 611 6.98 20.47 -9.64
C LEU A 611 7.28 21.47 -10.77
N ILE A 612 6.28 22.10 -11.38
CA ILE A 612 6.51 23.06 -12.47
C ILE A 612 6.52 24.48 -11.91
N LYS A 613 7.68 25.13 -12.01
CA LYS A 613 7.95 26.46 -11.45
C LYS A 613 8.47 27.39 -12.55
N THR A 614 7.98 28.62 -12.56
CA THR A 614 8.43 29.65 -13.51
C THR A 614 9.74 30.26 -13.04
N VAL A 615 10.82 30.07 -13.80
CA VAL A 615 12.15 30.58 -13.47
C VAL A 615 12.24 32.07 -13.84
N LYS A 616 13.08 32.82 -13.11
CA LYS A 616 13.21 34.29 -13.23
C LYS A 616 13.51 34.78 -14.66
N ASP A 617 14.16 33.96 -15.47
CA ASP A 617 14.50 34.26 -16.87
C ASP A 617 13.44 33.75 -17.88
N ALA A 618 12.16 33.86 -17.50
CA ALA A 618 10.97 33.74 -18.34
C ALA A 618 10.73 32.39 -19.07
N ASN A 619 11.34 31.30 -18.60
CA ASN A 619 10.97 29.93 -18.99
C ASN A 619 10.54 29.13 -17.76
N ASP A 620 9.60 28.21 -17.93
CA ASP A 620 9.24 27.23 -16.90
C ASP A 620 10.27 26.09 -16.85
N ALA A 621 10.50 25.57 -15.65
CA ALA A 621 11.28 24.36 -15.40
C ALA A 621 10.48 23.36 -14.57
N LEU A 622 10.83 22.08 -14.67
CA LEU A 622 10.43 21.07 -13.70
C LEU A 622 11.50 20.99 -12.61
N GLN A 623 11.18 21.54 -11.45
CA GLN A 623 12.05 21.68 -10.30
C GLN A 623 11.49 20.83 -9.15
N PHE A 624 12.26 19.85 -8.71
CA PHE A 624 11.86 18.96 -7.62
C PHE A 624 11.81 19.73 -6.30
N GLU A 625 10.92 19.36 -5.38
CA GLU A 625 10.88 19.95 -4.05
C GLU A 625 12.04 19.41 -3.21
N ILE A 626 12.70 20.28 -2.44
CA ILE A 626 13.78 19.87 -1.53
C ILE A 626 13.17 19.01 -0.41
N PRO A 627 13.59 17.76 -0.20
CA PRO A 627 13.09 16.95 0.91
C PRO A 627 13.51 17.55 2.27
N ASP A 628 12.64 17.56 3.28
CA ASP A 628 12.92 18.09 4.64
C ASP A 628 14.24 17.62 5.25
N THR A 629 14.66 16.41 4.92
CA THR A 629 15.92 15.81 5.37
C THR A 629 17.15 16.52 4.78
N LEU A 630 17.09 16.89 3.50
CA LEU A 630 18.13 17.60 2.76
C LEU A 630 18.12 19.11 3.06
N ASP A 631 16.94 19.70 3.26
CA ASP A 631 16.79 21.13 3.60
C ASP A 631 17.45 21.46 4.96
N ARG A 632 17.20 20.61 5.96
CA ARG A 632 17.74 20.78 7.32
C ARG A 632 19.25 20.50 7.42
N ASP A 633 19.77 19.58 6.62
CA ASP A 633 21.18 19.20 6.62
C ASP A 633 21.57 18.55 5.28
N LYS A 634 22.27 19.29 4.41
CA LYS A 634 22.72 18.79 3.09
C LYS A 634 23.67 17.57 3.17
N PHE A 635 24.20 17.22 4.34
CA PHE A 635 25.08 16.07 4.56
C PHE A 635 24.42 14.91 5.33
N PHE A 636 23.12 14.99 5.64
CA PHE A 636 22.42 14.00 6.48
C PHE A 636 22.70 12.54 6.08
N TRP A 637 22.65 12.28 4.77
CA TRP A 637 22.76 10.98 4.11
C TRP A 637 24.16 10.35 4.15
N PHE A 638 25.21 11.17 4.30
CA PHE A 638 26.58 10.66 4.43
C PHE A 638 26.81 9.97 5.78
N ARG A 639 26.07 10.37 6.82
CA ARG A 639 26.26 9.96 8.22
C ARG A 639 25.98 8.48 8.46
N ASP A 640 26.61 7.93 9.48
CA ASP A 640 26.42 6.53 9.89
C ASP A 640 25.30 6.42 10.94
N GLU A 641 25.14 7.46 11.74
CA GLU A 641 24.06 7.66 12.70
C GLU A 641 22.70 7.72 11.99
N GLU A 642 22.61 8.45 10.88
CA GLU A 642 21.36 8.59 10.11
C GLU A 642 21.03 7.29 9.34
N PHE A 643 22.04 6.59 8.81
CA PHE A 643 21.90 5.25 8.24
C PHE A 643 21.34 4.26 9.26
N GLY A 644 21.84 4.28 10.51
CA GLY A 644 21.26 3.52 11.62
C GLY A 644 19.83 3.96 11.98
N ARG A 645 19.60 5.27 12.15
CA ARG A 645 18.30 5.85 12.56
C ARG A 645 17.18 5.54 11.57
N GLN A 646 17.44 5.55 10.26
CA GLN A 646 16.43 5.27 9.24
C GLN A 646 15.92 3.82 9.27
N THR A 647 16.61 2.88 9.91
CA THR A 647 16.10 1.51 10.16
C THR A 647 14.98 1.45 11.21
N LEU A 648 14.82 2.52 12.01
CA LEU A 648 13.80 2.66 13.06
C LEU A 648 12.75 3.74 12.73
N ALA A 649 13.13 4.74 11.93
CA ALA A 649 12.39 5.97 11.71
C ALA A 649 12.72 6.64 10.35
N GLY A 650 12.86 5.83 9.30
CA GLY A 650 13.04 6.23 7.91
C GLY A 650 12.01 5.58 6.99
N LEU A 651 12.41 5.30 5.74
CA LEU A 651 11.52 4.74 4.69
C LEU A 651 11.08 3.29 4.95
N ASN A 652 11.94 2.46 5.53
CA ASN A 652 11.68 1.04 5.76
C ASN A 652 11.89 0.66 7.24
N PRO A 653 11.07 1.20 8.17
CA PRO A 653 11.32 1.11 9.60
C PRO A 653 10.93 -0.26 10.22
N CYS A 654 10.44 -1.20 9.42
CA CYS A 654 9.89 -2.49 9.86
C CYS A 654 10.80 -3.70 9.60
N CYS A 655 11.99 -3.54 9.01
CA CYS A 655 12.80 -4.69 8.59
C CYS A 655 13.91 -5.12 9.56
N ILE A 656 14.37 -4.25 10.47
CA ILE A 656 15.46 -4.57 11.40
C ILE A 656 15.09 -5.63 12.43
N GLN A 657 16.04 -6.50 12.77
CA GLN A 657 15.83 -7.64 13.67
C GLN A 657 16.93 -7.69 14.74
N LEU A 658 16.63 -8.31 15.87
CA LEU A 658 17.63 -8.66 16.88
C LEU A 658 18.48 -9.85 16.39
N VAL A 659 19.79 -9.85 16.64
CA VAL A 659 20.64 -11.03 16.43
C VAL A 659 20.31 -12.09 17.48
N LYS A 660 19.85 -13.26 17.03
CA LYS A 660 19.39 -14.38 17.87
C LYS A 660 20.31 -15.61 17.82
N GLU A 661 21.19 -15.68 16.84
CA GLU A 661 22.07 -16.82 16.55
C GLU A 661 23.47 -16.28 16.21
N TRP A 662 24.53 -16.91 16.72
CA TRP A 662 25.93 -16.55 16.42
C TRP A 662 26.82 -17.81 16.35
N PRO A 663 27.82 -17.90 15.44
CA PRO A 663 28.08 -16.98 14.33
C PRO A 663 26.95 -16.98 13.29
N LEU A 664 26.81 -15.88 12.54
CA LEU A 664 25.80 -15.75 11.49
C LEU A 664 26.01 -16.79 10.38
N LYS A 665 24.93 -17.45 9.94
CA LYS A 665 24.96 -18.43 8.85
C LYS A 665 23.78 -18.28 7.89
N SER A 666 24.08 -18.50 6.62
CA SER A 666 23.12 -18.75 5.54
C SER A 666 22.38 -20.07 5.76
N LYS A 667 21.09 -20.10 5.40
CA LYS A 667 20.22 -21.28 5.34
C LYS A 667 20.09 -21.82 3.90
N LEU A 668 20.70 -21.15 2.92
CA LEU A 668 20.82 -21.61 1.54
C LEU A 668 21.85 -22.74 1.38
N ASP A 669 21.65 -23.57 0.37
CA ASP A 669 22.49 -24.72 0.01
C ASP A 669 23.96 -24.32 -0.28
N PRO A 670 24.95 -24.81 0.50
CA PRO A 670 26.34 -24.45 0.32
C PRO A 670 27.00 -25.06 -0.93
N GLU A 671 26.43 -26.12 -1.53
CA GLU A 671 26.93 -26.66 -2.81
C GLU A 671 26.62 -25.71 -3.98
N ILE A 672 25.49 -25.00 -3.91
CA ILE A 672 25.05 -24.04 -4.92
C ILE A 672 25.64 -22.65 -4.65
N TYR A 673 25.62 -22.21 -3.39
CA TYR A 673 25.86 -20.81 -3.01
C TYR A 673 27.22 -20.56 -2.34
N GLY A 674 28.00 -21.61 -2.06
CA GLY A 674 29.28 -21.55 -1.36
C GLY A 674 29.14 -21.56 0.18
N PRO A 675 30.26 -21.48 0.93
CA PRO A 675 30.27 -21.62 2.39
C PRO A 675 29.24 -20.73 3.10
N ALA A 676 28.49 -21.34 4.03
CA ALA A 676 27.31 -20.75 4.63
C ALA A 676 27.61 -19.76 5.77
N GLU A 677 28.77 -19.90 6.43
CA GLU A 677 29.26 -18.99 7.46
C GLU A 677 29.45 -17.57 6.93
N SER A 678 28.98 -16.57 7.67
CA SER A 678 29.30 -15.17 7.39
C SER A 678 30.80 -14.90 7.58
N ALA A 679 31.35 -13.99 6.80
CA ALA A 679 32.71 -13.46 6.99
C ALA A 679 32.79 -12.46 8.17
N ILE A 680 31.65 -12.08 8.78
CA ILE A 680 31.63 -11.24 9.99
C ILE A 680 31.98 -12.10 11.21
N THR A 681 33.16 -11.87 11.78
CA THR A 681 33.66 -12.63 12.95
C THR A 681 33.45 -11.88 14.28
N ALA A 682 33.59 -12.59 15.40
CA ALA A 682 33.47 -12.01 16.74
C ALA A 682 34.55 -10.93 16.98
N GLU A 683 35.80 -11.23 16.62
CA GLU A 683 36.96 -10.38 16.82
C GLU A 683 36.88 -9.08 16.00
N LEU A 684 36.24 -9.14 14.82
CA LEU A 684 35.92 -7.96 14.02
C LEU A 684 34.89 -7.09 14.75
N ILE A 685 33.80 -7.69 15.24
CA ILE A 685 32.69 -6.97 15.87
C ILE A 685 33.08 -6.39 17.24
N GLU A 686 33.83 -7.11 18.07
CA GLU A 686 34.35 -6.62 19.35
C GLU A 686 35.33 -5.45 19.17
N ARG A 687 36.12 -5.47 18.09
CA ARG A 687 36.97 -4.33 17.69
C ARG A 687 36.15 -3.12 17.26
N GLU A 688 35.08 -3.31 16.48
CA GLU A 688 34.20 -2.19 16.10
C GLU A 688 33.27 -1.71 17.24
N ILE A 689 32.99 -2.58 18.23
CA ILE A 689 32.43 -2.23 19.56
C ILE A 689 33.49 -1.55 20.45
N LYS A 690 34.76 -1.54 20.04
CA LYS A 690 35.91 -0.89 20.73
C LYS A 690 36.14 -1.42 22.15
N GLY A 691 35.81 -2.68 22.39
CA GLY A 691 35.99 -3.33 23.70
C GLY A 691 35.08 -2.79 24.82
N PHE A 692 33.97 -2.11 24.50
CA PHE A 692 32.98 -1.73 25.52
C PHE A 692 32.31 -2.96 26.17
N MET A 693 32.16 -4.05 25.42
CA MET A 693 31.68 -5.35 25.86
C MET A 693 32.05 -6.42 24.82
N THR A 694 32.04 -7.69 25.21
CA THR A 694 32.17 -8.84 24.31
C THR A 694 30.93 -9.04 23.44
N ILE A 695 31.03 -9.87 22.40
CA ILE A 695 29.89 -10.20 21.55
C ILE A 695 28.82 -11.01 22.29
N ASP A 696 29.22 -11.90 23.19
CA ASP A 696 28.29 -12.69 24.00
C ASP A 696 27.51 -11.78 24.96
N GLU A 697 28.16 -10.82 25.62
CA GLU A 697 27.48 -9.80 26.42
C GLU A 697 26.54 -8.95 25.55
N ALA A 698 26.97 -8.54 24.34
CA ALA A 698 26.14 -7.75 23.43
C ALA A 698 24.90 -8.49 22.94
N ILE A 699 24.97 -9.81 22.75
CA ILE A 699 23.81 -10.65 22.39
C ILE A 699 22.91 -10.87 23.61
N ASN A 700 23.46 -11.21 24.77
CA ASN A 700 22.70 -11.44 26.01
C ASN A 700 21.96 -10.18 26.49
N GLU A 701 22.58 -9.00 26.38
CA GLU A 701 21.95 -7.70 26.67
C GLU A 701 21.08 -7.17 25.52
N LYS A 702 20.90 -7.94 24.44
CA LYS A 702 20.09 -7.60 23.25
C LYS A 702 20.49 -6.30 22.55
N LYS A 703 21.79 -6.01 22.49
CA LYS A 703 22.37 -4.79 21.88
C LYS A 703 22.81 -4.97 20.43
N LEU A 704 22.85 -6.20 19.90
CA LEU A 704 23.28 -6.48 18.52
C LEU A 704 22.08 -6.73 17.58
N PHE A 705 21.98 -5.95 16.51
CA PHE A 705 20.85 -5.95 15.57
C PHE A 705 21.33 -6.13 14.12
N ILE A 706 20.45 -6.59 13.24
CA ILE A 706 20.76 -6.94 11.85
C ILE A 706 19.66 -6.51 10.87
N LEU A 707 20.08 -6.03 9.69
CA LEU A 707 19.31 -6.15 8.45
C LEU A 707 19.94 -7.29 7.64
N ASP A 708 19.21 -8.39 7.46
CA ASP A 708 19.66 -9.54 6.66
C ASP A 708 18.78 -9.70 5.42
N TYR A 709 19.38 -9.41 4.25
CA TYR A 709 18.79 -9.66 2.93
C TYR A 709 19.56 -10.73 2.16
N HIS A 710 20.54 -11.39 2.78
CA HIS A 710 21.44 -12.33 2.11
C HIS A 710 20.67 -13.51 1.51
N ASP A 711 19.88 -14.22 2.31
CA ASP A 711 19.25 -15.47 1.89
C ASP A 711 18.09 -15.27 0.89
N LEU A 712 17.52 -14.06 0.82
CA LEU A 712 16.52 -13.70 -0.20
C LEU A 712 17.17 -13.21 -1.51
N LEU A 713 18.26 -12.44 -1.44
CA LEU A 713 18.87 -11.81 -2.62
C LEU A 713 19.91 -12.68 -3.31
N LEU A 714 20.69 -13.49 -2.58
CA LEU A 714 21.76 -14.31 -3.15
C LEU A 714 21.30 -15.25 -4.30
N PRO A 715 20.09 -15.86 -4.27
CA PRO A 715 19.54 -16.63 -5.40
C PRO A 715 19.35 -15.84 -6.70
N TYR A 716 19.24 -14.51 -6.61
CA TYR A 716 19.06 -13.61 -7.76
C TYR A 716 20.36 -12.99 -8.26
N VAL A 717 21.43 -12.93 -7.45
CA VAL A 717 22.67 -12.22 -7.77
C VAL A 717 23.24 -12.58 -9.14
N LYS A 718 23.40 -13.88 -9.43
CA LYS A 718 23.92 -14.33 -10.73
C LYS A 718 23.04 -13.86 -11.89
N LYS A 719 21.74 -14.15 -11.83
CA LYS A 719 20.75 -13.79 -12.86
C LYS A 719 20.69 -12.28 -13.12
N VAL A 720 20.80 -11.47 -12.06
CA VAL A 720 20.75 -10.01 -12.15
C VAL A 720 22.01 -9.45 -12.81
N ARG A 721 23.18 -10.02 -12.52
CA ARG A 721 24.47 -9.61 -13.10
C ARG A 721 24.67 -10.04 -14.57
N GLU A 722 23.79 -10.88 -15.11
CA GLU A 722 23.65 -11.12 -16.56
C GLU A 722 23.00 -9.93 -17.30
N ILE A 723 22.62 -8.84 -16.59
CA ILE A 723 21.99 -7.64 -17.15
C ILE A 723 22.93 -6.44 -16.97
N GLU A 724 23.18 -5.69 -18.05
CA GLU A 724 24.00 -4.48 -18.00
C GLU A 724 23.37 -3.36 -17.16
N GLY A 725 24.22 -2.53 -16.54
CA GLY A 725 23.80 -1.34 -15.80
C GLY A 725 23.08 -1.64 -14.49
N THR A 726 23.28 -2.81 -13.89
CA THR A 726 22.81 -3.19 -12.55
C THR A 726 23.82 -4.10 -11.85
N THR A 727 23.72 -4.21 -10.54
CA THR A 727 24.27 -5.32 -9.77
C THR A 727 23.43 -5.59 -8.51
N LEU A 728 23.74 -6.71 -7.85
CA LEU A 728 23.14 -7.18 -6.61
C LEU A 728 24.18 -7.98 -5.82
N TYR A 729 24.01 -8.03 -4.51
CA TYR A 729 24.68 -9.00 -3.61
C TYR A 729 23.64 -9.62 -2.66
N GLY A 730 23.95 -10.79 -2.10
CA GLY A 730 23.40 -11.12 -0.78
C GLY A 730 24.08 -10.21 0.26
N SER A 731 23.33 -9.55 1.14
CA SER A 731 23.91 -8.56 2.06
C SER A 731 23.40 -8.66 3.49
N ARG A 732 24.31 -8.48 4.45
CA ARG A 732 24.00 -8.32 5.89
C ARG A 732 24.56 -7.01 6.40
N THR A 733 23.82 -6.31 7.25
CA THR A 733 24.31 -5.12 7.97
C THR A 733 24.09 -5.29 9.46
N LEU A 734 25.16 -5.22 10.26
CA LEU A 734 25.08 -5.24 11.72
C LEU A 734 25.08 -3.83 12.32
N PHE A 735 24.28 -3.66 13.36
CA PHE A 735 24.15 -2.44 14.16
C PHE A 735 24.28 -2.76 15.65
N PHE A 736 24.81 -1.81 16.41
CA PHE A 736 24.94 -1.86 17.86
C PHE A 736 24.10 -0.78 18.52
N LEU A 737 23.27 -1.15 19.48
CA LEU A 737 22.54 -0.22 20.33
C LEU A 737 23.50 0.40 21.36
N THR A 738 23.75 1.69 21.19
CA THR A 738 24.62 2.46 22.08
C THR A 738 23.98 2.68 23.44
N LEU A 739 24.79 3.07 24.44
CA LEU A 739 24.29 3.55 25.75
C LEU A 739 23.38 4.79 25.62
N ASP A 740 23.40 5.48 24.48
CA ASP A 740 22.55 6.63 24.19
C ASP A 740 21.20 6.26 23.55
N GLY A 741 20.90 4.96 23.35
CA GLY A 741 19.64 4.49 22.77
C GLY A 741 19.55 4.60 21.25
N THR A 742 20.63 4.99 20.58
CA THR A 742 20.73 5.09 19.11
C THR A 742 21.49 3.89 18.54
N LEU A 743 21.17 3.53 17.29
CA LEU A 743 21.89 2.46 16.56
C LEU A 743 23.11 3.02 15.83
N ARG A 744 24.27 2.40 16.06
CA ARG A 744 25.50 2.62 15.31
C ARG A 744 25.78 1.42 14.39
N PRO A 745 25.95 1.60 13.07
CA PRO A 745 26.38 0.50 12.20
C PRO A 745 27.79 0.03 12.58
N LEU A 746 28.04 -1.28 12.48
CA LEU A 746 29.34 -1.90 12.76
C LEU A 746 29.98 -2.47 11.50
N ALA A 747 29.22 -3.20 10.69
CA ALA A 747 29.74 -3.98 9.57
C ALA A 747 28.67 -4.17 8.48
N ILE A 748 29.12 -4.23 7.22
CA ILE A 748 28.34 -4.66 6.07
C ILE A 748 29.08 -5.83 5.40
N GLU A 749 28.44 -7.00 5.34
CA GLU A 749 28.86 -8.11 4.47
C GLU A 749 28.16 -7.99 3.13
N LEU A 750 28.91 -8.08 2.02
CA LEU A 750 28.39 -8.26 0.67
C LEU A 750 28.90 -9.60 0.11
N THR A 751 28.00 -10.41 -0.46
CA THR A 751 28.30 -11.76 -0.95
C THR A 751 27.84 -11.95 -2.40
N ARG A 752 28.75 -12.48 -3.24
CA ARG A 752 28.51 -12.98 -4.60
C ARG A 752 28.65 -14.52 -4.56
N PRO A 753 27.67 -15.28 -5.09
CA PRO A 753 27.76 -16.74 -5.12
C PRO A 753 28.80 -17.21 -6.15
N PRO A 754 29.18 -18.50 -6.15
CA PRO A 754 30.01 -19.07 -7.23
C PRO A 754 29.38 -18.81 -8.60
N MET A 755 30.09 -18.08 -9.46
CA MET A 755 29.69 -17.79 -10.83
C MET A 755 30.92 -17.48 -11.69
N ASP A 756 30.76 -17.68 -13.01
CA ASP A 756 31.74 -17.34 -14.05
C ASP A 756 33.13 -17.98 -13.85
N GLY A 757 33.12 -19.23 -13.35
CA GLY A 757 34.33 -20.00 -13.02
C GLY A 757 35.03 -19.58 -11.73
N LYS A 758 34.57 -18.51 -11.07
CA LYS A 758 35.14 -18.01 -9.80
C LYS A 758 34.39 -18.60 -8.59
N PRO A 759 35.09 -18.82 -7.45
CA PRO A 759 34.45 -19.22 -6.20
C PRO A 759 33.51 -18.13 -5.64
N GLN A 760 32.81 -18.45 -4.55
CA GLN A 760 32.07 -17.45 -3.75
C GLN A 760 33.02 -16.31 -3.36
N TRP A 761 32.59 -15.08 -3.56
CA TRP A 761 33.28 -13.89 -3.05
C TRP A 761 32.44 -13.27 -1.94
N LYS A 762 33.07 -12.89 -0.83
CA LYS A 762 32.45 -12.08 0.22
C LYS A 762 33.49 -11.23 0.93
N GLU A 763 33.14 -9.99 1.22
CA GLU A 763 33.98 -9.03 1.92
C GLU A 763 33.15 -8.30 2.99
N VAL A 764 33.80 -7.95 4.11
CA VAL A 764 33.18 -7.21 5.22
C VAL A 764 33.76 -5.81 5.32
N PHE A 765 32.92 -4.82 5.07
CA PHE A 765 33.24 -3.40 5.17
C PHE A 765 32.82 -2.87 6.55
N THR A 766 33.63 -1.98 7.13
CA THR A 766 33.41 -1.39 8.46
C THR A 766 33.60 0.14 8.41
N PRO A 767 32.96 0.93 9.30
CA PRO A 767 33.22 2.36 9.41
C PRO A 767 34.72 2.64 9.65
N SER A 768 35.34 3.42 8.77
CA SER A 768 36.80 3.56 8.77
C SER A 768 37.26 5.00 8.58
N TRP A 769 38.44 5.30 9.15
CA TRP A 769 39.17 6.56 9.00
C TRP A 769 40.30 6.44 7.96
N HIS A 770 40.56 5.25 7.43
CA HIS A 770 41.55 5.05 6.37
C HIS A 770 40.99 5.52 5.02
N ALA A 771 41.78 6.30 4.27
CA ALA A 771 41.34 7.04 3.09
C ALA A 771 40.67 6.18 2.00
N THR A 772 41.14 4.95 1.76
CA THR A 772 40.50 4.02 0.81
C THR A 772 39.26 3.35 1.42
N ALA A 773 39.34 2.97 2.70
CA ALA A 773 38.30 2.17 3.36
C ALA A 773 37.04 2.99 3.67
N VAL A 774 37.16 4.29 3.96
CA VAL A 774 35.99 5.19 4.12
C VAL A 774 35.17 5.31 2.83
N TRP A 775 35.80 5.18 1.65
CA TRP A 775 35.08 5.11 0.38
C TRP A 775 34.45 3.74 0.15
N LEU A 776 35.16 2.64 0.42
CA LEU A 776 34.57 1.29 0.34
C LEU A 776 33.36 1.13 1.27
N TRP A 777 33.41 1.71 2.47
CA TRP A 777 32.26 1.80 3.38
C TRP A 777 31.06 2.55 2.78
N ARG A 778 31.30 3.69 2.11
CA ARG A 778 30.24 4.45 1.39
C ARG A 778 29.61 3.66 0.25
N PHE A 779 30.42 2.93 -0.53
CA PHE A 779 29.93 1.99 -1.55
C PHE A 779 29.08 0.88 -0.91
N ALA A 780 29.57 0.25 0.17
CA ALA A 780 28.85 -0.80 0.88
C ALA A 780 27.49 -0.32 1.40
N LYS A 781 27.41 0.89 1.97
CA LYS A 781 26.13 1.54 2.32
C LYS A 781 25.25 1.75 1.09
N ALA A 782 25.77 2.25 -0.02
CA ALA A 782 25.00 2.46 -1.25
C ALA A 782 24.41 1.15 -1.82
N HIS A 783 25.16 0.04 -1.77
CA HIS A 783 24.63 -1.29 -2.12
C HIS A 783 23.51 -1.75 -1.19
N VAL A 784 23.72 -1.69 0.13
CA VAL A 784 22.70 -2.07 1.11
C VAL A 784 21.45 -1.20 0.98
N LEU A 785 21.58 0.10 0.71
CA LEU A 785 20.44 0.99 0.52
C LEU A 785 19.68 0.71 -0.78
N ALA A 786 20.36 0.24 -1.84
CA ALA A 786 19.72 -0.27 -3.06
C ALA A 786 18.97 -1.59 -2.81
N HIS A 787 19.54 -2.48 -2.00
CA HIS A 787 18.88 -3.73 -1.59
C HIS A 787 17.65 -3.44 -0.72
N ASP A 788 17.78 -2.56 0.27
CA ASP A 788 16.72 -2.17 1.20
C ASP A 788 15.59 -1.37 0.51
N SER A 789 15.92 -0.52 -0.47
CA SER A 789 14.90 0.17 -1.28
C SER A 789 14.21 -0.78 -2.27
N GLY A 790 14.89 -1.82 -2.75
CA GLY A 790 14.27 -2.92 -3.49
C GLY A 790 13.33 -3.76 -2.61
N TYR A 791 13.76 -4.14 -1.42
CA TYR A 791 12.95 -4.90 -0.46
C TYR A 791 11.74 -4.10 0.03
N HIS A 792 11.91 -2.80 0.29
CA HIS A 792 10.85 -1.87 0.63
C HIS A 792 9.71 -1.92 -0.41
N GLN A 793 10.02 -1.62 -1.68
CA GLN A 793 9.02 -1.52 -2.77
C GLN A 793 8.49 -2.86 -3.29
N LEU A 794 9.09 -4.00 -2.91
CA LEU A 794 8.70 -5.33 -3.39
C LEU A 794 8.14 -6.25 -2.31
N VAL A 795 8.31 -5.91 -1.02
CA VAL A 795 7.97 -6.82 0.09
C VAL A 795 7.32 -6.08 1.27
N SER A 796 7.66 -4.80 1.50
CA SER A 796 7.20 -4.06 2.68
C SER A 796 6.01 -3.13 2.40
N HIS A 797 5.92 -2.62 1.16
CA HIS A 797 4.89 -1.71 0.63
C HIS A 797 3.84 -2.47 -0.19
#